data_AF-A0A8H4UF89-F1
#
_entry.id   AF-A0A8H4UF89-F1
#
_cell.length_a   1.000
_cell.length_b   1.000
_cell.length_c   1.000
_cell.angle_alpha   90.00
_cell.angle_beta   90.00
_cell.angle_gamma   90.00
#
_symmetry.space_group_name_H-M   'P 1'
#
loop_
_entity.id
_entity.type
_entity.pdbx_description
1 polymer ?
#
loop_
_entity_poly.entity_id
_entity_poly.type
_entity_poly.pdbx_seq_one_letter_code
_entity_poly.pdbx_strand_id
1 'polypeptide(L)'
;MPLFQPKVEPLPSGIDLSSKTAIVTSATSGIGLEISRQLLTLKVSTLILAVRNIETGEEVKSAFVSGLAINTANPDAVVQVMKLDTGDYASTQAFVGTSKSRHNRLHLLILDAGIGKISHELAPTGHVKNMQVNYLSNVLLTLLPLPTLEATAREQGWLTLIMWTASRGLKRTSLAGKAPLRLGEGVLEHLTHPRRRGQGCACAVAGEETHGRLLEDVKVGDLVGLCNPAAPALIIIHLVHVSPASSCRASMNKAKQLVKPAASVSPLRMECGCFRKFKSVEALQQHIRDSRDTVHDLIRDKELDAAKGVIKSKSLAGFKANSQIQPVDVAVSSEGGYELLCSYNWVIKPQPTVYVPGIPNLTYSLLPWNFTKLTIVGEPPQWSPKPLPLRIAPDSGFHFIDQNSFRVPKHPFEVVFQAMGTMNPTKKFDGIDVLVNRNSLRHLLDFCHGRCGESFRINLYMVQNTLVIERCEKSARHMIRGSHRSGFGHNFEKAVTVAPTGMSDIAGHHRVLRYDLGGLNCAVRFEVDATWPLATDESRHQSDEGTGAASIGDLTKSLGGLKVEDPKPRYAKQKSTKTASVQVIARGTLTPHSQAAEIKSVRPNGAALGKMLPQLWFGRTPYLIRGYHVDGNFSQIKVDSIDKDLRGWETRESNQTALRKMAALIGQLRDAVKGSETKSGVAVCMRDRPLTLKVFATAQSKTPLPRALIEQFWEKP
;
A
#
# COMPACT_ATOMS: atom_id res chain seq x y z
N MET A 1 27.40 5.78 33.64
CA MET A 1 27.45 4.79 32.55
C MET A 1 27.54 5.55 31.23
N PRO A 2 28.49 5.23 30.34
CA PRO A 2 28.45 5.75 28.99
C PRO A 2 27.17 5.18 28.36
N LEU A 3 26.25 6.06 27.98
CA LEU A 3 25.09 5.66 27.18
C LEU A 3 25.64 5.08 25.88
N PHE A 4 25.24 3.86 25.53
CA PHE A 4 25.54 3.24 24.23
C PHE A 4 25.29 4.24 23.12
N GLN A 5 26.35 4.86 22.61
CA GLN A 5 26.28 5.65 21.38
C GLN A 5 26.09 4.61 20.27
N PRO A 6 24.98 4.65 19.53
CA PRO A 6 24.79 3.72 18.42
C PRO A 6 25.98 3.87 17.46
N LYS A 7 26.49 2.73 16.97
CA LYS A 7 27.57 2.73 15.99
C LYS A 7 27.07 3.52 14.77
N VAL A 8 27.67 4.68 14.51
CA VAL A 8 27.36 5.50 13.34
C VAL A 8 28.02 4.80 12.16
N GLU A 9 27.22 4.28 11.24
CA GLU A 9 27.74 3.74 9.99
C GLU A 9 28.38 4.88 9.18
N PRO A 10 29.53 4.64 8.53
CA PRO A 10 30.13 5.64 7.66
C PRO A 10 29.15 5.97 6.53
N LEU A 11 29.15 7.23 6.11
CA LEU A 11 28.37 7.67 4.96
C LEU A 11 28.79 6.87 3.70
N PRO A 12 27.84 6.54 2.80
CA PRO A 12 28.15 5.89 1.52
C PRO A 12 29.26 6.63 0.76
N SER A 13 30.18 5.89 0.13
CA SER A 13 31.21 6.48 -0.73
C SER A 13 30.58 7.10 -1.98
N GLY A 14 31.05 8.30 -2.38
CA GLY A 14 30.61 8.99 -3.59
C GLY A 14 29.52 10.06 -3.40
N ILE A 15 29.18 10.43 -2.16
CA ILE A 15 28.29 11.58 -1.91
C ILE A 15 29.01 12.88 -2.24
N ASP A 16 28.39 13.69 -3.11
CA ASP A 16 28.88 15.00 -3.53
C ASP A 16 27.72 16.01 -3.53
N LEU A 17 27.90 17.12 -2.81
CA LEU A 17 26.97 18.22 -2.66
C LEU A 17 27.38 19.46 -3.47
N SER A 18 28.32 19.30 -4.42
CA SER A 18 28.66 20.32 -5.39
C SER A 18 27.40 20.88 -6.06
N SER A 19 27.37 22.20 -6.30
CA SER A 19 26.24 23.02 -6.78
C SER A 19 25.05 23.18 -5.82
N LYS A 20 25.10 22.63 -4.61
CA LYS A 20 23.99 22.70 -3.65
C LYS A 20 24.12 23.87 -2.68
N THR A 21 22.96 24.35 -2.24
CA THR A 21 22.79 25.43 -1.25
C THR A 21 22.08 24.87 -0.03
N ALA A 22 22.68 25.07 1.15
CA ALA A 22 22.16 24.58 2.41
C ALA A 22 21.96 25.72 3.43
N ILE A 23 20.86 25.65 4.19
CA ILE A 23 20.64 26.45 5.39
C ILE A 23 20.72 25.53 6.59
N VAL A 24 21.51 25.91 7.59
CA VAL A 24 21.59 25.21 8.89
C VAL A 24 21.28 26.21 10.00
N THR A 25 20.28 25.90 10.82
CA THR A 25 19.92 26.72 12.00
C THR A 25 20.71 26.26 13.22
N SER A 26 21.01 27.18 14.15
CA SER A 26 21.86 26.90 15.32
C SER A 26 23.25 26.34 14.97
N ALA A 27 23.79 26.79 13.84
CA ALA A 27 25.01 26.25 13.23
C ALA A 27 26.33 26.57 13.97
N THR A 28 26.27 27.21 15.14
CA THR A 28 27.46 27.65 15.89
C THR A 28 27.92 26.68 16.97
N SER A 29 27.11 25.69 17.34
CA SER A 29 27.47 24.73 18.38
C SER A 29 26.76 23.39 18.19
N GLY A 30 27.23 22.36 18.90
CA GLY A 30 26.55 21.07 18.96
C GLY A 30 26.32 20.42 17.59
N ILE A 31 25.07 20.01 17.34
CA ILE A 31 24.68 19.23 16.15
C ILE A 31 24.75 20.10 14.89
N GLY A 32 24.19 21.32 14.91
CA GLY A 32 24.24 22.24 13.78
C GLY A 32 25.67 22.57 13.30
N LEU A 33 26.63 22.70 14.22
CA LEU A 33 28.06 22.91 13.88
C LEU A 33 28.65 21.69 13.16
N GLU A 34 28.37 20.49 13.68
CA GLU A 34 28.84 19.23 13.10
C GLU A 34 28.28 18.99 11.69
N ILE A 35 26.98 19.22 11.52
CA ILE A 35 26.29 19.13 10.23
C ILE A 35 26.94 20.08 9.23
N SER A 36 27.15 21.34 9.63
CA SER A 36 27.78 22.36 8.80
C SER A 36 29.16 21.92 8.30
N ARG A 37 29.98 21.35 9.20
CA ARG A 37 31.29 20.82 8.84
C ARG A 37 31.21 19.67 7.83
N GLN A 38 30.30 18.71 8.04
CA GLN A 38 30.14 17.57 7.13
C GLN A 38 29.66 18.00 5.75
N LEU A 39 28.70 18.92 5.66
CA LEU A 39 28.24 19.46 4.38
C LEU A 39 29.39 20.11 3.60
N LEU A 40 30.28 20.85 4.28
CA LEU A 40 31.46 21.45 3.66
C LEU A 40 32.45 20.39 3.18
N THR A 41 32.73 19.35 3.97
CA THR A 41 33.58 18.23 3.55
C THR A 41 32.99 17.48 2.35
N LEU A 42 31.66 17.44 2.22
CA LEU A 42 30.94 16.87 1.09
C LEU A 42 30.76 17.85 -0.09
N LYS A 43 31.48 18.97 -0.10
CA LYS A 43 31.52 19.94 -1.21
C LYS A 43 30.24 20.74 -1.44
N VAL A 44 29.45 21.01 -0.40
CA VAL A 44 28.33 21.98 -0.54
C VAL A 44 28.86 23.33 -1.04
N SER A 45 28.27 23.87 -2.11
CA SER A 45 28.76 25.11 -2.73
C SER A 45 28.41 26.35 -1.93
N THR A 46 27.23 26.38 -1.31
CA THR A 46 26.82 27.50 -0.45
C THR A 46 26.23 27.00 0.85
N LEU A 47 26.79 27.44 1.97
CA LEU A 47 26.32 27.14 3.31
C LEU A 47 25.91 28.42 4.03
N ILE A 48 24.66 28.50 4.45
CA ILE A 48 24.11 29.61 5.23
C ILE A 48 23.99 29.17 6.69
N LEU A 49 24.85 29.75 7.53
CA LEU A 49 24.83 29.61 8.98
C LEU A 49 23.77 30.56 9.53
N ALA A 50 22.58 30.04 9.84
CA ALA A 50 21.48 30.80 10.42
C ALA A 50 21.62 30.80 11.96
N VAL A 51 22.00 31.95 12.52
CA VAL A 51 22.51 32.06 13.90
C VAL A 51 21.87 33.21 14.67
N ARG A 52 21.73 33.03 15.98
CA ARG A 52 21.25 34.10 16.85
C ARG A 52 22.31 35.18 17.07
N ASN A 53 23.57 34.82 17.30
CA ASN A 53 24.67 35.78 17.41
C ASN A 53 25.51 35.73 16.13
N ILE A 54 25.57 36.84 15.39
CA ILE A 54 26.34 36.96 14.14
C ILE A 54 27.83 36.84 14.41
N GLU A 55 28.34 37.44 15.49
CA GLU A 55 29.77 37.43 15.84
C GLU A 55 30.27 35.99 16.00
N THR A 56 29.57 35.18 16.80
CA THR A 56 29.86 33.75 16.97
C THR A 56 29.74 32.98 15.65
N GLY A 57 28.80 33.37 14.78
CA GLY A 57 28.67 32.78 13.44
C GLY A 57 29.87 33.08 12.55
N GLU A 58 30.39 34.31 12.58
CA GLU A 58 31.56 34.73 11.81
C GLU A 58 32.84 34.08 12.34
N GLU A 59 32.97 33.88 13.66
CA GLU A 59 34.07 33.08 14.25
C GLU A 59 34.05 31.64 13.72
N VAL A 60 32.89 30.99 13.71
CA VAL A 60 32.72 29.62 13.19
C VAL A 60 33.01 29.54 11.69
N LYS A 61 32.53 30.51 10.92
CA LYS A 61 32.85 30.63 9.49
C LYS A 61 34.34 30.79 9.28
N SER A 62 35.02 31.66 10.03
CA SER A 62 36.47 31.83 9.93
C SER A 62 37.20 30.52 10.21
N ALA A 63 36.80 29.78 11.25
CA ALA A 63 37.37 28.49 11.59
C ALA A 63 37.16 27.43 10.49
N PHE A 64 36.00 27.43 9.83
CA PHE A 64 35.74 26.54 8.69
C PHE A 64 36.61 26.87 7.49
N VAL A 65 36.69 28.16 7.12
CA VAL A 65 37.47 28.60 5.95
C VAL A 65 38.97 28.42 6.16
N SER A 66 39.48 28.62 7.39
CA SER A 66 40.89 28.40 7.70
C SER A 66 41.25 26.92 7.97
N GLY A 67 40.26 26.05 8.12
CA GLY A 67 40.46 24.65 8.49
C GLY A 67 41.02 23.81 7.34
N LEU A 68 42.16 23.14 7.58
CA LEU A 68 42.87 22.34 6.56
C LEU A 68 41.96 21.32 5.84
N ALA A 69 41.06 20.65 6.57
CA ALA A 69 40.17 19.65 6.01
C ALA A 69 39.17 20.23 5.00
N ILE A 70 38.63 21.42 5.26
CA ILE A 70 37.65 22.06 4.38
C ILE A 70 38.37 22.75 3.23
N ASN A 71 39.46 23.47 3.49
CA ASN A 71 40.26 24.12 2.44
C ASN A 71 40.80 23.10 1.42
N THR A 72 41.13 21.88 1.86
CA THR A 72 41.55 20.80 0.95
C THR A 72 40.37 20.19 0.18
N ALA A 73 39.21 20.00 0.82
CA ALA A 73 38.07 19.31 0.20
C ALA A 73 37.19 20.21 -0.66
N ASN A 74 37.04 21.48 -0.29
CA ASN A 74 36.08 22.45 -0.83
C ASN A 74 36.60 23.90 -0.66
N PRO A 75 37.68 24.29 -1.36
CA PRO A 75 38.31 25.61 -1.23
C PRO A 75 37.40 26.76 -1.67
N ASP A 76 36.48 26.50 -2.60
CA ASP A 76 35.57 27.50 -3.19
C ASP A 76 34.24 27.63 -2.44
N ALA A 77 34.11 27.04 -1.25
CA ALA A 77 32.89 27.05 -0.47
C ALA A 77 32.46 28.48 -0.08
N VAL A 78 31.22 28.85 -0.43
CA VAL A 78 30.64 30.12 0.01
C VAL A 78 29.93 29.92 1.35
N VAL A 79 30.56 30.35 2.45
CA VAL A 79 29.96 30.33 3.79
C VAL A 79 29.41 31.71 4.15
N GLN A 80 28.11 31.80 4.42
CA GLN A 80 27.41 33.03 4.78
C GLN A 80 26.86 32.92 6.20
N VAL A 81 26.93 34.01 6.96
CA VAL A 81 26.31 34.10 8.28
C VAL A 81 25.08 34.99 8.17
N MET A 82 23.95 34.51 8.66
CA MET A 82 22.68 35.23 8.61
C MET A 82 21.99 35.20 9.96
N LYS A 83 21.42 36.35 10.35
CA LYS A 83 20.74 36.50 11.64
C LYS A 83 19.43 35.72 11.60
N LEU A 84 19.24 34.85 12.58
CA LEU A 84 17.98 34.16 12.83
C LEU A 84 17.79 33.97 14.33
N ASP A 85 16.74 34.59 14.89
CA ASP A 85 16.25 34.27 16.23
C ASP A 85 14.88 33.59 16.15
N THR A 86 14.84 32.29 16.40
CA THR A 86 13.58 31.53 16.43
C THR A 86 12.70 31.87 17.63
N GLY A 87 13.16 32.72 18.56
CA GLY A 87 12.32 33.35 19.58
C GLY A 87 11.50 34.54 19.07
N ASP A 88 11.69 34.96 17.81
CA ASP A 88 11.08 36.13 17.20
C ASP A 88 10.60 35.83 15.76
N TYR A 89 9.31 36.03 15.50
CA TYR A 89 8.75 35.80 14.16
C TYR A 89 9.20 36.85 13.15
N ALA A 90 9.43 38.10 13.56
CA ALA A 90 9.93 39.14 12.66
C ALA A 90 11.35 38.78 12.18
N SER A 91 12.20 38.32 13.10
CA SER A 91 13.54 37.78 12.78
C SER A 91 13.45 36.61 11.80
N THR A 92 12.49 35.70 12.00
CA THR A 92 12.27 34.52 11.14
C THR A 92 11.82 34.92 9.73
N GLN A 93 10.87 35.83 9.60
CA GLN A 93 10.38 36.35 8.32
C GLN A 93 11.47 37.14 7.58
N ALA A 94 12.20 38.01 8.27
CA ALA A 94 13.30 38.78 7.71
C ALA A 94 14.43 37.87 7.21
N PHE A 95 14.76 36.81 7.96
CA PHE A 95 15.72 35.80 7.54
C PHE A 95 15.30 35.13 6.23
N VAL A 96 14.06 34.65 6.14
CA VAL A 96 13.57 33.97 4.91
C VAL A 96 13.51 34.94 3.74
N GLY A 97 13.03 36.16 3.94
CA GLY A 97 13.01 37.20 2.91
C GLY A 97 14.41 37.51 2.38
N THR A 98 15.38 37.71 3.28
CA THR A 98 16.78 37.94 2.91
C THR A 98 17.37 36.74 2.18
N SER A 99 17.11 35.52 2.65
CA SER A 99 17.62 34.30 2.04
C SER A 99 17.09 34.14 0.61
N LYS A 100 15.79 34.37 0.40
CA LYS A 100 15.16 34.32 -0.92
C LYS A 100 15.71 35.38 -1.88
N SER A 101 15.96 36.59 -1.38
CA SER A 101 16.50 37.68 -2.22
C SER A 101 17.94 37.43 -2.68
N ARG A 102 18.73 36.70 -1.88
CA ARG A 102 20.15 36.43 -2.16
C ARG A 102 20.36 35.12 -2.90
N HIS A 103 19.43 34.18 -2.77
CA HIS A 103 19.56 32.81 -3.27
C HIS A 103 18.29 32.38 -3.99
N ASN A 104 18.39 32.18 -5.30
CA ASN A 104 17.26 31.72 -6.12
C ASN A 104 17.00 30.21 -5.95
N ARG A 105 17.96 29.47 -5.35
CA ARG A 105 17.88 28.02 -5.18
C ARG A 105 18.22 27.61 -3.75
N LEU A 106 17.39 26.75 -3.17
CA LEU A 106 17.61 26.14 -1.85
C LEU A 106 17.45 24.63 -1.97
N HIS A 107 18.45 23.88 -1.52
CA HIS A 107 18.50 22.43 -1.69
C HIS A 107 18.31 21.68 -0.38
N LEU A 108 18.92 22.19 0.70
CA LEU A 108 18.89 21.58 2.03
C LEU A 108 18.46 22.63 3.07
N LEU A 109 17.41 22.35 3.83
CA LEU A 109 16.97 23.16 4.96
C LEU A 109 17.06 22.33 6.24
N ILE A 110 17.96 22.70 7.15
CA ILE A 110 18.25 21.95 8.37
C ILE A 110 17.86 22.78 9.60
N LEU A 111 16.73 22.40 10.19
CA LEU A 111 16.09 22.99 11.36
C LEU A 111 16.56 22.28 12.64
N ASP A 112 17.76 22.64 13.11
CA ASP A 112 18.37 22.13 14.34
C ASP A 112 18.13 23.05 15.56
N ALA A 113 17.71 24.30 15.35
CA ALA A 113 17.52 25.25 16.43
C ALA A 113 16.52 24.78 17.48
N GLY A 114 16.99 24.73 18.74
CA GLY A 114 16.18 24.37 19.90
C GLY A 114 16.82 24.78 21.23
N ILE A 115 16.00 24.89 22.28
CA ILE A 115 16.41 25.13 23.67
C ILE A 115 15.91 24.00 24.59
N GLY A 116 16.77 23.59 25.54
CA GLY A 116 16.47 22.54 26.51
C GLY A 116 15.98 23.03 27.88
N LYS A 117 16.00 24.36 28.13
CA LYS A 117 15.66 24.94 29.44
C LYS A 117 14.16 24.75 29.73
N ILE A 118 13.85 24.06 30.83
CA ILE A 118 12.48 23.83 31.32
C ILE A 118 12.10 24.97 32.29
N SER A 119 12.17 26.22 31.83
CA SER A 119 11.60 27.38 32.55
C SER A 119 10.36 27.88 31.82
N HIS A 120 9.32 28.26 32.56
CA HIS A 120 8.11 28.88 32.00
C HIS A 120 8.39 30.35 31.67
N GLU A 121 9.27 30.57 30.69
CA GLU A 121 9.52 31.86 30.08
C GLU A 121 8.59 32.03 28.88
N LEU A 122 7.99 33.20 28.74
CA LEU A 122 7.27 33.56 27.52
C LEU A 122 8.25 34.25 26.55
N ALA A 123 8.09 33.98 25.27
CA ALA A 123 8.70 34.77 24.21
C ALA A 123 7.91 36.08 24.02
N PRO A 124 8.47 37.09 23.34
CA PRO A 124 7.79 38.37 23.10
C PRO A 124 6.42 38.26 22.42
N THR A 125 6.17 37.16 21.72
CA THR A 125 4.91 36.81 21.04
C THR A 125 3.82 36.31 21.99
N GLY A 126 4.12 36.12 23.28
CA GLY A 126 3.21 35.56 24.28
C GLY A 126 3.21 34.03 24.36
N HIS A 127 3.94 33.31 23.51
CA HIS A 127 4.04 31.85 23.56
C HIS A 127 5.08 31.38 24.59
N VAL A 128 4.93 30.17 25.12
CA VAL A 128 6.01 29.57 25.92
C VAL A 128 7.26 29.44 25.04
N LYS A 129 8.37 30.00 25.51
CA LYS A 129 9.59 30.22 24.72
C LYS A 129 10.15 28.94 24.11
N ASN A 130 10.08 27.80 24.82
CA ASN A 130 10.49 26.50 24.30
C ASN A 130 9.58 26.02 23.15
N MET A 131 8.28 26.28 23.22
CA MET A 131 7.30 25.92 22.19
C MET A 131 7.50 26.78 20.95
N GLN A 132 7.76 28.08 21.11
CA GLN A 132 8.04 28.91 19.96
C GLN A 132 9.37 28.52 19.29
N VAL A 133 10.45 28.47 20.07
CA VAL A 133 11.81 28.22 19.56
C VAL A 133 11.94 26.84 18.93
N ASN A 134 11.43 25.79 19.59
CA ASN A 134 11.64 24.41 19.14
C ASN A 134 10.58 23.96 18.11
N TYR A 135 9.42 24.62 18.08
CA TYR A 135 8.28 24.19 17.28
C TYR A 135 7.72 25.26 16.35
N LEU A 136 7.06 26.30 16.87
CA LEU A 136 6.29 27.24 16.04
C LEU A 136 7.15 27.96 14.99
N SER A 137 8.34 28.42 15.38
CA SER A 137 9.24 29.11 14.45
C SER A 137 9.87 28.15 13.43
N ASN A 138 10.04 26.87 13.78
CA ASN A 138 10.50 25.85 12.84
C ASN A 138 9.39 25.48 11.83
N VAL A 139 8.11 25.49 12.22
CA VAL A 139 6.98 25.42 11.27
C VAL A 139 7.06 26.61 10.30
N LEU A 140 7.23 27.82 10.81
CA LEU A 140 7.32 29.02 9.97
C LEU A 140 8.52 28.97 9.00
N LEU A 141 9.68 28.52 9.49
CA LEU A 141 10.88 28.30 8.69
C LEU A 141 10.73 27.17 7.67
N THR A 142 9.75 26.28 7.82
CA THR A 142 9.43 25.24 6.82
C THR A 142 8.52 25.83 5.74
N LEU A 143 7.44 26.51 6.15
CA LEU A 143 6.40 26.98 5.25
C LEU A 143 6.85 28.15 4.36
N LEU A 144 7.57 29.13 4.93
CA LEU A 144 7.95 30.32 4.16
C LEU A 144 8.90 30.03 2.99
N PRO A 145 9.98 29.23 3.11
CA PRO A 145 10.86 28.91 1.98
C PRO A 145 10.34 27.77 1.09
N LEU A 146 9.19 27.15 1.41
CA LEU A 146 8.64 26.02 0.65
C LEU A 146 8.53 26.28 -0.86
N PRO A 147 8.01 27.44 -1.33
CA PRO A 147 7.95 27.71 -2.78
C PRO A 147 9.32 27.72 -3.45
N THR A 148 10.38 28.16 -2.75
CA THR A 148 11.76 28.19 -3.27
C THR A 148 12.34 26.79 -3.33
N LEU A 149 12.08 25.95 -2.32
CA LEU A 149 12.47 24.53 -2.31
C LEU A 149 11.80 23.78 -3.47
N GLU A 150 10.49 23.97 -3.66
CA GLU A 150 9.76 23.34 -4.76
C GLU A 150 10.22 23.80 -6.14
N ALA A 151 10.46 25.10 -6.31
CA ALA A 151 10.98 25.65 -7.57
C ALA A 151 12.37 25.05 -7.88
N THR A 152 13.23 24.97 -6.86
CA THR A 152 14.56 24.36 -6.98
C THR A 152 14.46 22.88 -7.38
N ALA A 153 13.53 22.13 -6.78
CA ALA A 153 13.31 20.72 -7.10
C ALA A 153 12.84 20.53 -8.56
N ARG A 154 11.91 21.39 -9.01
CA ARG A 154 11.38 21.38 -10.38
C ARG A 154 12.45 21.65 -11.41
N GLU A 155 13.26 22.69 -11.21
CA GLU A 155 14.27 23.11 -12.19
C GLU A 155 15.37 22.06 -12.40
N GLN A 156 15.78 21.37 -11.34
CA GLN A 156 16.94 20.48 -11.39
C GLN A 156 16.56 19.00 -11.57
N GLY A 157 15.29 18.62 -11.43
CA GLY A 157 14.84 17.22 -11.49
C GLY A 157 15.28 16.34 -10.30
N TRP A 158 15.75 16.95 -9.20
CA TRP A 158 16.19 16.29 -7.97
C TRP A 158 15.49 16.86 -6.75
N LEU A 159 15.26 16.01 -5.74
CA LEU A 159 14.56 16.36 -4.51
C LEU A 159 15.33 17.41 -3.68
N THR A 160 14.57 18.31 -3.07
CA THR A 160 15.06 19.18 -1.98
C THR A 160 14.70 18.58 -0.62
N LEU A 161 15.56 18.79 0.36
CA LEU A 161 15.46 18.16 1.69
C LEU A 161 15.15 19.19 2.78
N ILE A 162 14.20 18.86 3.65
CA ILE A 162 14.03 19.50 4.95
C ILE A 162 14.39 18.48 6.03
N MET A 163 15.25 18.86 6.96
CA MET A 163 15.59 18.06 8.13
C MET A 163 15.26 18.86 9.38
N TRP A 164 14.56 18.26 10.34
CA TRP A 164 14.15 18.92 11.58
C TRP A 164 14.52 18.09 12.79
N THR A 165 15.46 18.59 13.59
CA THR A 165 15.90 17.94 14.83
C THR A 165 14.86 18.07 15.95
N ALA A 166 14.52 16.95 16.58
CA ALA A 166 13.58 16.86 17.69
C ALA A 166 14.12 15.98 18.84
N SER A 167 13.51 16.08 20.03
CA SER A 167 13.93 15.31 21.21
C SER A 167 13.17 13.99 21.37
N ARG A 168 13.87 12.93 21.84
CA ARG A 168 13.24 11.64 22.23
C ARG A 168 12.24 11.81 23.38
N GLY A 169 12.26 12.96 24.08
CA GLY A 169 11.25 13.34 25.07
C GLY A 169 9.82 13.35 24.51
N LEU A 170 9.64 13.46 23.18
CA LEU A 170 8.34 13.31 22.52
C LEU A 170 7.62 12.02 22.94
N LYS A 171 8.35 10.89 22.97
CA LYS A 171 7.82 9.56 23.30
C LYS A 171 7.40 9.40 24.76
N ARG A 172 7.76 10.35 25.62
CA ARG A 172 7.43 10.34 27.06
C ARG A 172 6.20 11.18 27.38
N THR A 173 5.54 11.75 26.38
CA THR A 173 4.31 12.52 26.58
C THR A 173 3.09 11.71 26.14
N SER A 174 2.08 11.62 27.00
CA SER A 174 0.74 11.21 26.59
C SER A 174 -0.19 12.42 26.73
N LEU A 175 -0.76 12.86 25.60
CA LEU A 175 -1.92 13.75 25.62
C LEU A 175 -3.12 13.03 26.26
N ALA A 176 -3.24 11.71 26.06
CA ALA A 176 -4.29 10.87 26.62
C ALA A 176 -4.35 10.84 28.16
N GLY A 177 -3.29 11.26 28.87
CA GLY A 177 -3.27 11.37 30.33
C GLY A 177 -3.50 12.80 30.86
N LYS A 178 -3.74 13.79 29.98
CA LYS A 178 -3.88 15.20 30.34
C LYS A 178 -5.32 15.67 30.16
N ALA A 179 -5.71 16.71 30.89
CA ALA A 179 -7.07 17.23 30.85
C ALA A 179 -7.46 17.62 29.41
N PRO A 180 -8.58 17.09 28.87
CA PRO A 180 -8.93 17.28 27.47
C PRO A 180 -9.14 18.76 27.12
N LEU A 181 -8.83 19.10 25.87
CA LEU A 181 -9.19 20.38 25.25
C LEU A 181 -10.71 20.55 25.33
N ARG A 182 -11.17 21.69 25.87
CA ARG A 182 -12.60 22.02 25.90
C ARG A 182 -13.03 22.51 24.53
N LEU A 183 -14.30 22.26 24.19
CA LEU A 183 -14.89 22.78 22.97
C LEU A 183 -14.82 24.32 22.99
N GLY A 184 -14.15 24.93 22.02
CA GLY A 184 -13.94 26.39 21.93
C GLY A 184 -12.68 26.94 22.63
N GLU A 185 -11.87 26.12 23.29
CA GLU A 185 -10.57 26.53 23.85
C GLU A 185 -9.48 26.41 22.77
N GLY A 186 -8.75 27.50 22.50
CA GLY A 186 -7.65 27.50 21.54
C GLY A 186 -6.50 26.61 22.02
N VAL A 187 -5.88 25.85 21.11
CA VAL A 187 -4.83 24.87 21.45
C VAL A 187 -3.60 25.56 22.03
N LEU A 188 -3.24 26.73 21.50
CA LEU A 188 -2.13 27.54 22.01
C LEU A 188 -2.42 28.09 23.41
N GLU A 189 -3.64 28.57 23.64
CA GLU A 189 -4.10 29.06 24.94
C GLU A 189 -4.13 27.94 25.99
N HIS A 190 -4.62 26.76 25.59
CA HIS A 190 -4.63 25.56 26.41
C HIS A 190 -3.22 25.13 26.82
N LEU A 191 -2.24 25.21 25.91
CA LEU A 191 -0.85 24.79 26.16
C LEU A 191 -0.01 25.84 26.90
N THR A 192 -0.42 27.10 26.91
CA THR A 192 0.28 28.23 27.55
C THR A 192 -0.26 28.55 28.96
N HIS A 193 -1.32 27.88 29.43
CA HIS A 193 -1.98 28.21 30.70
C HIS A 193 -1.06 27.97 31.94
N PRO A 194 -0.89 28.98 32.83
CA PRO A 194 -0.01 28.90 34.01
C PRO A 194 -0.34 27.82 35.06
N ARG A 195 -1.53 27.21 35.04
CA ARG A 195 -1.94 26.13 35.95
C ARG A 195 -1.62 24.73 35.38
N ARG A 196 -1.22 24.64 34.12
CA ARG A 196 -0.84 23.40 33.41
C ARG A 196 0.69 23.28 33.29
N ARG A 197 1.42 23.82 34.27
CA ARG A 197 2.90 23.78 34.38
C ARG A 197 3.40 22.34 34.28
N GLY A 198 4.40 22.11 33.43
CA GLY A 198 4.96 20.78 33.15
C GLY A 198 4.27 20.00 32.03
N GLN A 199 3.13 20.46 31.52
CA GLN A 199 2.43 19.83 30.39
C GLN A 199 2.89 20.35 29.02
N GLY A 200 3.39 21.59 28.95
CA GLY A 200 3.92 22.28 27.76
C GLY A 200 5.40 22.02 27.48
N CYS A 201 5.81 20.75 27.48
CA CYS A 201 7.06 20.36 26.81
C CYS A 201 6.72 20.38 25.30
N ALA A 202 7.52 21.04 24.44
CA ALA A 202 7.35 20.95 22.97
C ALA A 202 7.22 19.49 22.46
N CYS A 203 7.74 18.57 23.27
CA CYS A 203 7.56 17.13 23.32
C CYS A 203 6.10 16.64 23.21
N ALA A 204 5.10 17.41 23.63
CA ALA A 204 3.69 16.99 23.70
C ALA A 204 2.84 17.45 22.50
N VAL A 205 3.35 18.36 21.67
CA VAL A 205 2.57 19.02 20.62
C VAL A 205 2.61 18.27 19.28
N ALA A 206 3.46 17.26 19.15
CA ALA A 206 3.59 16.47 17.91
C ALA A 206 2.70 15.20 17.86
N GLY A 207 1.53 15.23 18.52
CA GLY A 207 0.46 14.24 18.33
C GLY A 207 -0.52 14.69 17.24
N GLU A 208 -1.01 13.75 16.43
CA GLU A 208 -1.84 13.96 15.22
C GLU A 208 -3.03 14.92 15.41
N GLU A 209 -3.76 14.85 16.54
CA GLU A 209 -4.94 15.70 16.79
C GLU A 209 -4.62 17.17 17.11
N THR A 210 -3.49 17.44 17.77
CA THR A 210 -3.07 18.80 18.15
C THR A 210 -2.44 19.58 17.00
N HIS A 211 -1.79 18.88 16.04
CA HIS A 211 -1.07 19.50 14.93
C HIS A 211 -2.02 20.17 13.92
N GLY A 212 -3.12 19.51 13.57
CA GLY A 212 -4.14 20.05 12.65
C GLY A 212 -4.83 21.31 13.20
N ARG A 213 -5.22 21.28 14.49
CA ARG A 213 -5.92 22.40 15.14
C ARG A 213 -5.02 23.61 15.44
N LEU A 214 -3.72 23.39 15.68
CA LEU A 214 -2.76 24.49 15.88
C LEU A 214 -2.56 25.35 14.63
N LEU A 215 -2.61 24.71 13.45
CA LEU A 215 -2.51 25.39 12.15
C LEU A 215 -3.79 26.19 11.82
N GLU A 216 -4.93 25.81 12.40
CA GLU A 216 -6.19 26.56 12.32
C GLU A 216 -6.21 27.79 13.25
N ASP A 217 -5.61 27.69 14.46
CA ASP A 217 -5.57 28.77 15.46
C ASP A 217 -4.52 29.86 15.16
N VAL A 218 -3.40 29.50 14.53
CA VAL A 218 -2.50 30.50 13.93
C VAL A 218 -3.25 31.06 12.72
N LYS A 219 -3.77 32.29 12.80
CA LYS A 219 -4.46 32.93 11.66
C LYS A 219 -3.52 33.02 10.45
N VAL A 220 -3.49 31.98 9.61
CA VAL A 220 -2.90 31.92 8.26
C VAL A 220 -3.84 32.65 7.27
N GLY A 221 -4.39 33.79 7.70
CA GLY A 221 -5.35 34.57 6.93
C GLY A 221 -4.70 35.43 5.84
N ASP A 222 -3.39 35.69 5.95
CA ASP A 222 -2.68 36.62 5.05
C ASP A 222 -1.71 35.93 4.07
N LEU A 223 -1.75 34.59 3.97
CA LEU A 223 -0.86 33.81 3.07
C LEU A 223 -1.61 33.03 1.99
N VAL A 224 -2.93 33.20 1.87
CA VAL A 224 -3.75 32.52 0.86
C VAL A 224 -3.69 33.28 -0.46
N GLY A 225 -2.66 33.00 -1.26
CA GLY A 225 -2.55 33.52 -2.63
C GLY A 225 -1.63 32.72 -3.56
N LEU A 226 -1.04 31.60 -3.13
CA LEU A 226 0.00 30.91 -3.89
C LEU A 226 -0.04 29.39 -3.67
N CYS A 227 -1.00 28.69 -4.29
CA CYS A 227 -0.95 27.24 -4.44
C CYS A 227 -1.60 26.83 -5.77
N ASN A 228 -0.76 26.44 -6.75
CA ASN A 228 -1.13 25.83 -8.03
C ASN A 228 -0.77 24.31 -7.94
N PRO A 229 -1.63 23.35 -8.33
CA PRO A 229 -1.54 21.94 -7.88
C PRO A 229 -0.51 21.04 -8.60
N ALA A 230 0.52 21.59 -9.23
CA ALA A 230 1.49 20.82 -10.02
C ALA A 230 2.92 21.07 -9.53
N ALA A 231 3.39 20.33 -8.51
CA ALA A 231 4.80 20.36 -8.08
C ALA A 231 5.28 18.99 -7.53
N PRO A 232 6.54 18.59 -7.79
CA PRO A 232 7.16 17.35 -7.29
C PRO A 232 7.63 17.46 -5.82
N ALA A 233 7.85 16.28 -5.23
CA ALA A 233 7.90 15.99 -3.79
C ALA A 233 8.96 16.72 -2.94
N LEU A 234 8.55 17.04 -1.70
CA LEU A 234 9.35 17.54 -0.57
C LEU A 234 9.56 16.40 0.45
N ILE A 235 10.78 16.18 0.95
CA ILE A 235 11.04 15.24 2.06
C ILE A 235 11.32 16.02 3.35
N ILE A 236 10.50 15.83 4.38
CA ILE A 236 10.73 16.33 5.76
C ILE A 236 11.23 15.16 6.62
N ILE A 237 12.43 15.26 7.19
CA ILE A 237 13.08 14.20 7.98
C ILE A 237 13.28 14.65 9.45
N HIS A 238 12.76 13.90 10.44
CA HIS A 238 12.79 14.31 11.88
C HIS A 238 13.88 13.66 12.77
N LEU A 239 15.11 14.19 12.83
CA LEU A 239 16.21 13.57 13.62
C LEU A 239 15.90 13.53 15.11
N VAL A 240 16.08 12.37 15.77
CA VAL A 240 15.84 12.26 17.23
C VAL A 240 17.08 11.77 17.98
N HIS A 241 17.83 12.68 18.65
CA HIS A 241 18.92 12.27 19.55
C HIS A 241 19.19 13.17 20.77
N VAL A 242 19.98 12.65 21.71
CA VAL A 242 20.10 13.05 23.13
C VAL A 242 21.39 13.82 23.37
N SER A 243 21.37 14.83 24.26
CA SER A 243 22.57 15.45 24.85
C SER A 243 22.40 15.64 26.38
N PRO A 244 23.48 15.70 27.19
CA PRO A 244 23.47 15.29 28.61
C PRO A 244 23.57 16.44 29.63
N ALA A 245 23.18 16.18 30.89
CA ALA A 245 23.93 16.50 32.12
C ALA A 245 23.08 16.30 33.40
N SER A 246 23.60 15.45 34.29
CA SER A 246 23.52 15.43 35.77
C SER A 246 22.18 15.42 36.55
N SER A 247 21.98 14.27 37.22
CA SER A 247 21.61 14.07 38.64
C SER A 247 20.14 14.11 39.11
N CYS A 248 19.64 12.92 39.51
CA CYS A 248 19.01 12.60 40.82
C CYS A 248 18.45 11.17 40.71
N ARG A 249 19.04 10.11 41.30
CA ARG A 249 19.02 9.68 42.72
C ARG A 249 17.58 9.65 43.28
N ALA A 250 17.10 8.45 43.63
CA ALA A 250 15.73 8.03 44.05
C ALA A 250 14.78 7.72 42.86
N SER A 251 14.23 6.52 42.66
CA SER A 251 13.77 5.52 43.63
C SER A 251 13.80 4.11 43.01
N MET A 252 14.76 3.28 43.42
CA MET A 252 14.52 1.85 43.58
C MET A 252 13.91 1.67 44.97
N ASN A 253 12.63 1.24 45.04
CA ASN A 253 11.99 0.44 46.10
C ASN A 253 10.47 0.73 46.18
N LYS A 254 9.68 -0.13 45.54
CA LYS A 254 8.32 -0.56 45.95
C LYS A 254 7.92 -1.70 45.00
N ALA A 255 8.29 -2.93 45.34
CA ALA A 255 7.43 -3.94 45.99
C ALA A 255 7.03 -5.00 44.94
N LYS A 256 7.82 -6.06 44.76
CA LYS A 256 7.69 -7.40 45.39
C LYS A 256 6.25 -7.96 45.39
N GLN A 257 6.10 -9.02 44.58
CA GLN A 257 5.37 -10.28 44.81
C GLN A 257 3.85 -10.22 45.07
N LEU A 258 3.09 -11.01 44.29
CA LEU A 258 2.17 -12.07 44.75
C LEU A 258 1.40 -12.66 43.56
N VAL A 259 1.67 -13.90 43.16
CA VAL A 259 0.68 -14.82 42.55
C VAL A 259 0.99 -16.24 43.03
N LYS A 260 0.08 -16.85 43.79
CA LYS A 260 -0.01 -18.30 44.04
C LYS A 260 -1.16 -18.89 43.19
N PRO A 261 -1.13 -20.20 42.87
CA PRO A 261 -2.09 -20.86 41.98
C PRO A 261 -3.30 -21.45 42.74
N ALA A 262 -4.44 -21.60 42.06
CA ALA A 262 -5.58 -22.37 42.54
C ALA A 262 -6.25 -23.17 41.40
N ALA A 263 -6.91 -24.25 41.80
CA ALA A 263 -7.09 -25.51 41.08
C ALA A 263 -8.43 -25.69 40.33
N SER A 264 -8.51 -26.86 39.68
CA SER A 264 -9.55 -27.56 38.90
C SER A 264 -11.04 -27.40 39.24
N VAL A 265 -11.89 -27.36 38.18
CA VAL A 265 -13.30 -27.82 38.19
C VAL A 265 -13.70 -28.41 36.80
N SER A 266 -14.59 -29.42 36.84
CA SER A 266 -15.10 -30.40 35.84
C SER A 266 -15.99 -29.85 34.69
N PRO A 267 -16.37 -30.67 33.67
CA PRO A 267 -16.79 -30.18 32.35
C PRO A 267 -18.30 -29.88 32.21
N LEU A 268 -18.61 -28.75 31.59
CA LEU A 268 -19.95 -28.33 31.17
C LEU A 268 -20.43 -29.10 29.93
N ARG A 269 -21.63 -29.66 29.99
CA ARG A 269 -22.41 -30.19 28.83
C ARG A 269 -22.76 -29.04 27.89
N MET A 270 -22.52 -29.20 26.59
CA MET A 270 -22.77 -28.15 25.58
C MET A 270 -23.86 -28.58 24.60
N GLU A 271 -24.90 -27.76 24.44
CA GLU A 271 -26.00 -27.94 23.49
C GLU A 271 -25.82 -27.03 22.26
N CYS A 272 -26.19 -27.55 21.07
CA CYS A 272 -26.33 -26.77 19.84
C CYS A 272 -27.75 -26.17 19.79
N GLY A 273 -27.96 -25.08 19.05
CA GLY A 273 -29.28 -24.46 18.84
C GLY A 273 -30.34 -25.35 18.14
N CYS A 274 -30.01 -26.60 17.81
CA CYS A 274 -30.93 -27.65 17.33
C CYS A 274 -31.32 -28.68 18.41
N PHE A 275 -30.94 -28.45 19.68
CA PHE A 275 -31.32 -29.23 20.88
C PHE A 275 -30.87 -30.71 20.92
N ARG A 276 -29.95 -31.15 20.05
CA ARG A 276 -29.31 -32.47 20.17
C ARG A 276 -28.10 -32.45 21.11
N LYS A 277 -27.93 -33.51 21.90
CA LYS A 277 -26.85 -33.68 22.89
C LYS A 277 -25.73 -34.55 22.33
N PHE A 278 -24.48 -34.14 22.54
CA PHE A 278 -23.30 -34.82 21.98
C PHE A 278 -22.32 -35.24 23.08
N LYS A 279 -21.67 -36.39 22.88
CA LYS A 279 -20.77 -37.03 23.87
C LYS A 279 -19.35 -36.45 23.87
N SER A 280 -18.96 -35.63 22.88
CA SER A 280 -17.66 -34.93 22.83
C SER A 280 -17.69 -33.63 22.00
N VAL A 281 -16.70 -32.77 22.19
CA VAL A 281 -16.52 -31.51 21.43
C VAL A 281 -16.19 -31.80 19.96
N GLU A 282 -15.43 -32.86 19.67
CA GLU A 282 -15.14 -33.29 18.30
C GLU A 282 -16.42 -33.71 17.55
N ALA A 283 -17.35 -34.41 18.22
CA ALA A 283 -18.61 -34.83 17.63
C ALA A 283 -19.55 -33.65 17.33
N LEU A 284 -19.59 -32.63 18.22
CA LEU A 284 -20.31 -31.38 17.97
C LEU A 284 -19.69 -30.57 16.82
N GLN A 285 -18.36 -30.50 16.77
CA GLN A 285 -17.66 -29.81 15.68
C GLN A 285 -17.81 -30.54 14.34
N GLN A 286 -17.84 -31.88 14.35
CA GLN A 286 -18.12 -32.66 13.15
C GLN A 286 -19.57 -32.47 12.69
N HIS A 287 -20.54 -32.49 13.60
CA HIS A 287 -21.94 -32.18 13.28
C HIS A 287 -22.13 -30.76 12.70
N ILE A 288 -21.39 -29.76 13.20
CA ILE A 288 -21.36 -28.39 12.65
C ILE A 288 -20.67 -28.35 11.26
N ARG A 289 -19.67 -29.21 11.03
CA ARG A 289 -19.01 -29.36 9.71
C ARG A 289 -19.95 -30.01 8.70
N ASP A 290 -20.57 -31.13 9.05
CA ASP A 290 -21.49 -31.87 8.18
C ASP A 290 -22.76 -31.05 7.85
N SER A 291 -23.20 -30.18 8.78
CA SER A 291 -24.33 -29.26 8.55
C SER A 291 -23.97 -27.99 7.76
N ARG A 292 -22.69 -27.75 7.47
CA ARG A 292 -22.22 -26.61 6.63
C ARG A 292 -21.66 -27.05 5.27
N ASP A 293 -21.29 -28.32 5.13
CA ASP A 293 -20.92 -28.92 3.84
C ASP A 293 -22.17 -29.28 2.98
N THR A 294 -23.39 -28.97 3.45
CA THR A 294 -24.67 -29.13 2.73
C THR A 294 -25.03 -27.98 1.78
N VAL A 295 -24.05 -27.20 1.30
CA VAL A 295 -24.17 -26.42 0.04
C VAL A 295 -23.65 -27.25 -1.15
N HIS A 296 -23.45 -28.55 -0.97
CA HIS A 296 -23.03 -29.46 -2.03
C HIS A 296 -24.13 -29.77 -3.07
N ASP A 297 -25.41 -29.38 -2.86
CA ASP A 297 -26.53 -29.74 -3.74
C ASP A 297 -27.37 -28.57 -4.32
N LEU A 298 -26.95 -27.30 -4.21
CA LEU A 298 -27.79 -26.18 -4.68
C LEU A 298 -27.71 -25.84 -6.18
N ILE A 299 -27.03 -26.65 -7.01
CA ILE A 299 -27.06 -26.54 -8.48
C ILE A 299 -27.74 -27.77 -9.12
N ARG A 300 -28.73 -28.33 -8.43
CA ARG A 300 -29.80 -29.13 -9.03
C ARG A 300 -31.12 -28.68 -8.41
N ASP A 301 -31.99 -28.15 -9.25
CA ASP A 301 -33.38 -27.73 -9.00
C ASP A 301 -33.67 -26.60 -7.99
N LYS A 302 -32.88 -26.41 -6.94
CA LYS A 302 -33.21 -25.47 -5.86
C LYS A 302 -32.84 -24.00 -6.08
N GLU A 303 -32.07 -23.60 -7.10
CA GLU A 303 -31.76 -22.17 -7.33
C GLU A 303 -32.93 -21.38 -7.94
N LEU A 304 -33.83 -22.01 -8.69
CA LEU A 304 -35.10 -21.36 -9.05
C LEU A 304 -35.95 -21.11 -7.78
N ASP A 305 -35.87 -22.03 -6.81
CA ASP A 305 -36.63 -21.98 -5.56
C ASP A 305 -36.00 -21.09 -4.48
N ALA A 306 -34.67 -21.00 -4.40
CA ALA A 306 -33.94 -20.05 -3.57
C ALA A 306 -34.03 -18.62 -4.11
N ALA A 307 -34.36 -18.48 -5.40
CA ALA A 307 -34.62 -17.21 -6.03
C ALA A 307 -36.11 -16.80 -6.02
N LYS A 308 -37.01 -17.60 -5.41
CA LYS A 308 -38.44 -17.27 -5.21
C LYS A 308 -38.70 -16.00 -4.39
N GLY A 309 -37.67 -15.28 -3.93
CA GLY A 309 -37.78 -13.91 -3.40
C GLY A 309 -36.73 -12.91 -3.92
N VAL A 310 -35.80 -13.33 -4.80
CA VAL A 310 -34.65 -12.51 -5.23
C VAL A 310 -34.64 -12.25 -6.73
N ILE A 311 -35.22 -13.12 -7.56
CA ILE A 311 -35.34 -12.93 -9.01
C ILE A 311 -36.79 -13.10 -9.45
N LYS A 312 -37.16 -12.46 -10.56
CA LYS A 312 -38.47 -12.69 -11.20
C LYS A 312 -38.48 -14.07 -11.87
N SER A 313 -39.64 -14.76 -11.82
CA SER A 313 -39.81 -16.12 -12.35
C SER A 313 -39.61 -16.23 -13.87
N LYS A 314 -39.90 -15.15 -14.61
CA LYS A 314 -39.69 -15.07 -16.06
C LYS A 314 -38.28 -14.57 -16.37
N SER A 315 -37.55 -15.30 -17.22
CA SER A 315 -36.24 -14.87 -17.72
C SER A 315 -36.37 -13.63 -18.60
N LEU A 316 -35.44 -12.68 -18.43
CA LEU A 316 -35.26 -11.53 -19.32
C LEU A 316 -34.76 -11.94 -20.70
N ALA A 317 -33.82 -12.88 -20.73
CA ALA A 317 -33.21 -13.39 -21.95
C ALA A 317 -32.65 -14.81 -21.73
N GLY A 318 -32.47 -15.54 -22.82
CA GLY A 318 -31.82 -16.85 -22.84
C GLY A 318 -30.95 -16.98 -24.07
N PHE A 319 -29.71 -17.42 -23.88
CA PHE A 319 -28.72 -17.54 -24.94
C PHE A 319 -28.26 -18.98 -25.06
N LYS A 320 -28.18 -19.48 -26.30
CA LYS A 320 -27.57 -20.76 -26.67
C LYS A 320 -26.19 -20.50 -27.26
N ALA A 321 -25.16 -21.12 -26.68
CA ALA A 321 -23.75 -20.90 -27.02
C ALA A 321 -23.43 -20.92 -28.53
N ASN A 322 -24.05 -21.84 -29.28
CA ASN A 322 -23.65 -22.11 -30.67
C ASN A 322 -24.62 -21.61 -31.75
N SER A 323 -25.80 -21.10 -31.38
CA SER A 323 -26.85 -20.79 -32.38
C SER A 323 -27.52 -19.43 -32.25
N GLN A 324 -27.34 -18.72 -31.13
CA GLN A 324 -28.04 -17.45 -30.88
C GLN A 324 -27.12 -16.23 -30.74
N ILE A 325 -25.82 -16.43 -30.59
CA ILE A 325 -24.85 -15.34 -30.42
C ILE A 325 -24.04 -15.22 -31.71
N GLN A 326 -24.33 -14.16 -32.46
CA GLN A 326 -23.55 -13.81 -33.64
C GLN A 326 -22.29 -13.03 -33.21
N PRO A 327 -21.11 -13.34 -33.77
CA PRO A 327 -19.91 -12.56 -33.50
C PRO A 327 -20.07 -11.12 -34.02
N VAL A 328 -19.65 -10.12 -33.25
CA VAL A 328 -19.54 -8.72 -33.74
C VAL A 328 -18.59 -8.66 -34.94
N ASP A 329 -18.74 -7.74 -35.88
CA ASP A 329 -17.91 -7.69 -37.10
C ASP A 329 -16.44 -7.33 -36.84
N VAL A 330 -16.19 -6.59 -35.77
CA VAL A 330 -14.85 -6.11 -35.38
C VAL A 330 -14.04 -7.24 -34.75
N ALA A 331 -12.80 -7.42 -35.19
CA ALA A 331 -11.87 -8.34 -34.55
C ALA A 331 -11.49 -7.86 -33.14
N VAL A 332 -11.40 -8.78 -32.18
CA VAL A 332 -11.01 -8.44 -30.81
C VAL A 332 -9.49 -8.50 -30.71
N SER A 333 -8.82 -7.36 -30.48
CA SER A 333 -7.36 -7.32 -30.44
C SER A 333 -6.79 -6.84 -29.10
N SER A 334 -5.60 -7.36 -28.77
CA SER A 334 -4.75 -6.89 -27.68
C SER A 334 -3.83 -5.72 -28.06
N GLU A 335 -3.71 -5.38 -29.34
CA GLU A 335 -2.74 -4.39 -29.84
C GLU A 335 -3.14 -2.94 -29.54
N GLY A 336 -4.42 -2.66 -29.27
CA GLY A 336 -4.93 -1.32 -28.94
C GLY A 336 -4.43 -0.75 -27.59
N GLY A 337 -3.54 -1.47 -26.90
CA GLY A 337 -2.99 -1.07 -25.62
C GLY A 337 -3.98 -1.19 -24.46
N TYR A 338 -3.60 -0.59 -23.33
CA TYR A 338 -4.43 -0.54 -22.12
C TYR A 338 -4.07 0.69 -21.29
N GLU A 339 -5.01 1.10 -20.44
CA GLU A 339 -4.83 2.14 -19.44
C GLU A 339 -4.95 1.53 -18.04
N LEU A 340 -4.03 1.83 -17.13
CA LEU A 340 -4.10 1.37 -15.74
C LEU A 340 -4.97 2.32 -14.91
N LEU A 341 -6.19 1.89 -14.55
CA LEU A 341 -7.13 2.70 -13.76
C LEU A 341 -6.78 2.74 -12.28
N CYS A 342 -6.43 1.59 -11.71
CA CYS A 342 -5.95 1.51 -10.33
C CYS A 342 -5.17 0.22 -10.06
N SER A 343 -4.44 0.23 -8.95
CA SER A 343 -3.62 -0.85 -8.44
C SER A 343 -3.70 -0.84 -6.92
N TYR A 344 -3.82 -2.00 -6.28
CA TYR A 344 -3.96 -2.07 -4.82
C TYR A 344 -3.58 -3.43 -4.25
N ASN A 345 -3.09 -3.44 -3.01
CA ASN A 345 -2.80 -4.65 -2.25
C ASN A 345 -3.81 -4.80 -1.10
N TRP A 346 -4.46 -5.96 -1.00
CA TRP A 346 -5.21 -6.29 0.20
C TRP A 346 -4.27 -6.52 1.38
N VAL A 347 -4.65 -6.03 2.55
CA VAL A 347 -3.84 -6.16 3.78
C VAL A 347 -4.54 -7.09 4.78
N ILE A 348 -3.78 -7.91 5.49
CA ILE A 348 -4.29 -8.78 6.56
C ILE A 348 -4.55 -7.93 7.82
N LYS A 349 -5.69 -7.22 7.85
CA LYS A 349 -6.17 -6.45 9.01
C LYS A 349 -7.64 -6.79 9.34
N PRO A 350 -8.09 -6.60 10.59
CA PRO A 350 -9.50 -6.80 10.96
C PRO A 350 -10.47 -5.92 10.16
N GLN A 351 -10.10 -4.65 9.94
CA GLN A 351 -10.83 -3.75 9.05
C GLN A 351 -10.41 -3.99 7.58
N PRO A 352 -11.36 -3.99 6.63
CA PRO A 352 -11.02 -4.02 5.20
C PRO A 352 -10.07 -2.87 4.85
N THR A 353 -8.82 -3.20 4.57
CA THR A 353 -7.75 -2.22 4.33
C THR A 353 -6.98 -2.59 3.07
N VAL A 354 -6.66 -1.59 2.26
CA VAL A 354 -5.78 -1.74 1.10
C VAL A 354 -4.60 -0.77 1.14
N TYR A 355 -3.44 -1.23 0.67
CA TYR A 355 -2.36 -0.35 0.25
C TYR A 355 -2.58 0.04 -1.21
N VAL A 356 -2.40 1.31 -1.53
CA VAL A 356 -2.57 1.84 -2.88
C VAL A 356 -1.30 2.59 -3.28
N PRO A 357 -0.76 2.39 -4.50
CA PRO A 357 0.40 3.13 -4.96
C PRO A 357 0.13 4.63 -4.96
N GLY A 358 1.08 5.38 -4.46
CA GLY A 358 0.94 6.81 -4.25
C GLY A 358 1.65 7.23 -2.98
N ILE A 359 2.13 8.46 -3.00
CA ILE A 359 2.48 9.18 -1.79
C ILE A 359 1.15 9.43 -1.07
N PRO A 360 1.03 9.22 0.26
CA PRO A 360 -0.11 9.74 0.99
C PRO A 360 -0.37 11.17 0.57
N ASN A 361 -1.64 11.55 0.37
CA ASN A 361 -2.02 12.94 0.51
C ASN A 361 -1.54 13.32 1.92
N LEU A 362 -0.36 13.93 1.98
CA LEU A 362 0.33 14.28 3.21
C LEU A 362 -0.37 15.51 3.76
N THR A 363 -1.56 15.31 4.32
CA THR A 363 -1.88 16.03 5.55
C THR A 363 -0.92 15.51 6.60
N TYR A 364 0.22 16.18 6.71
CA TYR A 364 1.16 16.22 7.83
C TYR A 364 1.13 14.99 8.77
N SER A 365 1.87 13.92 8.45
CA SER A 365 2.18 12.89 9.44
C SER A 365 3.68 12.59 9.49
N LEU A 366 4.21 12.68 10.72
CA LEU A 366 5.61 12.66 11.09
C LEU A 366 6.11 11.21 11.19
N LEU A 367 7.13 10.81 10.42
CA LEU A 367 7.75 9.48 10.56
C LEU A 367 9.06 9.54 11.38
N PRO A 368 9.24 8.68 12.41
CA PRO A 368 10.46 8.62 13.21
C PRO A 368 11.59 7.83 12.51
N TRP A 369 12.83 8.26 12.80
CA TRP A 369 14.08 7.68 12.30
C TRP A 369 14.26 6.23 12.70
N ASN A 370 14.20 5.33 11.72
CA ASN A 370 14.96 4.08 11.66
C ASN A 370 14.88 3.45 10.26
N PHE A 371 15.08 4.26 9.22
CA PHE A 371 14.85 3.83 7.85
C PHE A 371 15.88 4.41 6.88
N THR A 372 17.11 3.92 6.96
CA THR A 372 18.14 4.14 5.94
C THR A 372 17.98 3.21 4.71
N LYS A 373 16.81 2.55 4.58
CA LYS A 373 16.42 1.81 3.37
C LYS A 373 14.91 1.59 3.39
N LEU A 374 14.10 2.57 2.95
CA LEU A 374 12.64 2.42 3.02
C LEU A 374 11.84 3.19 1.96
N THR A 375 12.09 2.88 0.69
CA THR A 375 11.01 2.91 -0.30
C THR A 375 10.15 1.68 -0.02
N ILE A 376 9.17 1.80 0.88
CA ILE A 376 8.17 0.74 1.06
C ILE A 376 6.86 1.16 0.48
N VAL A 377 6.44 0.31 -0.44
CA VAL A 377 5.79 0.77 -1.62
C VAL A 377 4.79 -0.32 -2.08
N GLY A 378 3.51 0.03 -2.27
CA GLY A 378 2.42 -0.79 -2.79
C GLY A 378 2.74 -1.26 -4.18
N GLU A 379 3.34 -2.43 -4.22
CA GLU A 379 3.77 -3.13 -5.41
C GLU A 379 3.33 -4.60 -5.29
N PRO A 380 3.21 -5.35 -6.40
CA PRO A 380 3.07 -6.79 -6.33
C PRO A 380 4.29 -7.42 -5.62
N PRO A 381 4.16 -8.63 -5.05
CA PRO A 381 5.33 -9.39 -4.61
C PRO A 381 6.42 -9.45 -5.69
N GLN A 382 7.68 -9.32 -5.30
CA GLN A 382 8.78 -9.37 -6.25
C GLN A 382 9.17 -10.83 -6.50
N TRP A 383 9.39 -11.19 -7.76
CA TRP A 383 9.96 -12.48 -8.10
C TRP A 383 11.32 -12.67 -7.40
N SER A 384 11.48 -13.78 -6.69
CA SER A 384 12.72 -14.15 -6.02
C SER A 384 13.08 -15.59 -6.41
N PRO A 385 14.07 -15.79 -7.29
CA PRO A 385 14.49 -17.13 -7.66
C PRO A 385 15.01 -17.90 -6.44
N LYS A 386 14.74 -19.20 -6.40
CA LYS A 386 15.23 -20.12 -5.36
C LYS A 386 16.09 -21.22 -6.00
N PRO A 387 17.15 -21.69 -5.32
CA PRO A 387 17.91 -22.85 -5.77
C PRO A 387 17.00 -24.07 -5.92
N LEU A 388 17.27 -24.88 -6.95
CA LEU A 388 16.57 -26.14 -7.24
C LEU A 388 17.51 -27.32 -6.92
N PRO A 389 16.98 -28.49 -6.51
CA PRO A 389 15.56 -28.78 -6.32
C PRO A 389 14.96 -28.08 -5.08
N LEU A 390 13.70 -27.66 -5.19
CA LEU A 390 12.98 -26.96 -4.13
C LEU A 390 11.83 -27.83 -3.62
N ARG A 391 11.91 -28.27 -2.35
CA ARG A 391 10.84 -29.04 -1.70
C ARG A 391 9.82 -28.09 -1.07
N ILE A 392 8.57 -28.19 -1.49
CA ILE A 392 7.45 -27.38 -1.00
C ILE A 392 6.39 -28.30 -0.38
N ALA A 393 5.89 -27.91 0.79
CA ALA A 393 4.79 -28.61 1.46
C ALA A 393 3.47 -28.43 0.68
N PRO A 394 2.55 -29.42 0.69
CA PRO A 394 1.23 -29.27 0.08
C PRO A 394 0.49 -28.04 0.62
N ASP A 395 -0.28 -27.39 -0.24
CA ASP A 395 -1.09 -26.23 0.13
C ASP A 395 -2.01 -26.59 1.30
N SER A 396 -2.08 -25.71 2.29
CA SER A 396 -2.91 -25.89 3.47
C SER A 396 -3.44 -24.56 3.99
N GLY A 397 -4.48 -24.61 4.82
CA GLY A 397 -5.09 -23.44 5.43
C GLY A 397 -6.19 -22.79 4.59
N PHE A 398 -6.65 -21.62 5.03
CA PHE A 398 -7.69 -20.85 4.35
C PHE A 398 -7.09 -20.03 3.20
N HIS A 399 -7.70 -20.14 2.03
CA HIS A 399 -7.37 -19.36 0.84
C HIS A 399 -8.61 -18.63 0.34
N PHE A 400 -8.43 -17.40 -0.15
CA PHE A 400 -9.53 -16.60 -0.69
C PHE A 400 -9.80 -16.98 -2.15
N ILE A 401 -11.08 -17.15 -2.50
CA ILE A 401 -11.51 -17.31 -3.90
C ILE A 401 -11.80 -15.93 -4.50
N ASP A 402 -12.40 -15.04 -3.71
CA ASP A 402 -12.51 -13.61 -4.02
C ASP A 402 -12.38 -12.77 -2.75
N GLN A 403 -11.25 -12.05 -2.63
CA GLN A 403 -10.95 -11.21 -1.48
C GLN A 403 -11.96 -10.06 -1.34
N ASN A 404 -12.47 -9.53 -2.45
CA ASN A 404 -13.41 -8.41 -2.45
C ASN A 404 -14.75 -8.84 -1.83
N SER A 405 -15.37 -9.90 -2.34
CA SER A 405 -16.63 -10.42 -1.81
C SER A 405 -16.50 -10.93 -0.37
N PHE A 406 -15.32 -11.41 0.04
CA PHE A 406 -15.10 -11.81 1.44
C PHE A 406 -15.02 -10.61 2.38
N ARG A 407 -14.26 -9.57 2.01
CA ARG A 407 -13.94 -8.43 2.89
C ARG A 407 -15.01 -7.34 2.85
N VAL A 408 -15.67 -7.17 1.71
CA VAL A 408 -16.68 -6.13 1.45
C VAL A 408 -17.92 -6.76 0.78
N PRO A 409 -18.62 -7.70 1.44
CA PRO A 409 -19.68 -8.50 0.82
C PRO A 409 -20.88 -7.68 0.30
N LYS A 410 -21.07 -6.46 0.83
CA LYS A 410 -22.16 -5.58 0.38
C LYS A 410 -21.85 -4.90 -0.95
N HIS A 411 -20.60 -4.46 -1.13
CA HIS A 411 -20.13 -3.69 -2.28
C HIS A 411 -18.74 -4.19 -2.72
N PRO A 412 -18.63 -5.36 -3.37
CA PRO A 412 -17.33 -5.95 -3.71
C PRO A 412 -16.45 -5.08 -4.61
N PHE A 413 -17.04 -4.18 -5.39
CA PHE A 413 -16.28 -3.26 -6.23
C PHE A 413 -15.92 -1.94 -5.55
N GLU A 414 -16.36 -1.68 -4.31
CA GLU A 414 -16.04 -0.44 -3.57
C GLU A 414 -14.54 -0.15 -3.55
N VAL A 415 -13.71 -1.18 -3.32
CA VAL A 415 -12.25 -1.07 -3.28
C VAL A 415 -11.63 -0.53 -4.56
N VAL A 416 -12.21 -0.83 -5.74
CA VAL A 416 -11.71 -0.35 -7.03
C VAL A 416 -11.81 1.17 -7.09
N PHE A 417 -12.95 1.71 -6.68
CA PHE A 417 -13.23 3.15 -6.71
C PHE A 417 -12.50 3.89 -5.59
N GLN A 418 -12.35 3.27 -4.42
CA GLN A 418 -11.53 3.83 -3.34
C GLN A 418 -10.05 3.94 -3.74
N ALA A 419 -9.50 2.89 -4.38
CA ALA A 419 -8.14 2.91 -4.90
C ALA A 419 -7.98 3.92 -6.06
N MET A 420 -8.91 3.92 -7.01
CA MET A 420 -8.91 4.85 -8.13
C MET A 420 -9.03 6.31 -7.66
N GLY A 421 -9.86 6.61 -6.66
CA GLY A 421 -9.98 7.96 -6.10
C GLY A 421 -8.72 8.46 -5.43
N THR A 422 -7.88 7.55 -4.96
CA THR A 422 -6.57 7.88 -4.38
C THR A 422 -5.51 8.05 -5.47
N MET A 423 -5.46 7.16 -6.45
CA MET A 423 -4.44 7.18 -7.52
C MET A 423 -4.72 8.24 -8.58
N ASN A 424 -6.00 8.40 -8.93
CA ASN A 424 -6.48 9.11 -10.10
C ASN A 424 -7.77 9.90 -9.75
N PRO A 425 -7.70 10.88 -8.83
CA PRO A 425 -8.89 11.56 -8.28
C PRO A 425 -9.73 12.31 -9.33
N THR A 426 -9.14 12.67 -10.47
CA THR A 426 -9.82 13.38 -11.57
C THR A 426 -10.47 12.45 -12.60
N LYS A 427 -10.17 11.14 -12.58
CA LYS A 427 -10.72 10.18 -13.54
C LYS A 427 -12.21 9.96 -13.26
N LYS A 428 -13.01 10.09 -14.31
CA LYS A 428 -14.43 9.70 -14.34
C LYS A 428 -14.60 8.33 -14.98
N PHE A 429 -15.73 7.69 -14.70
CA PHE A 429 -16.05 6.33 -15.12
C PHE A 429 -17.16 6.27 -16.17
N ASP A 430 -17.74 7.42 -16.57
CA ASP A 430 -18.84 7.53 -17.52
C ASP A 430 -18.54 6.92 -18.90
N GLY A 431 -17.27 6.98 -19.32
CA GLY A 431 -16.82 6.44 -20.60
C GLY A 431 -16.62 4.93 -20.63
N ILE A 432 -16.91 4.19 -19.55
CA ILE A 432 -16.68 2.74 -19.44
C ILE A 432 -18.00 1.98 -19.58
N ASP A 433 -18.06 1.06 -20.54
CA ASP A 433 -19.24 0.26 -20.82
C ASP A 433 -19.41 -0.88 -19.82
N VAL A 434 -18.29 -1.50 -19.39
CA VAL A 434 -18.31 -2.72 -18.58
C VAL A 434 -17.22 -2.69 -17.51
N LEU A 435 -17.58 -2.96 -16.26
CA LEU A 435 -16.66 -3.28 -15.17
C LEU A 435 -16.81 -4.75 -14.80
N VAL A 436 -15.73 -5.54 -14.92
CA VAL A 436 -15.81 -7.00 -14.79
C VAL A 436 -14.55 -7.59 -14.15
N ASN A 437 -14.71 -8.72 -13.47
CA ASN A 437 -13.59 -9.53 -13.03
C ASN A 437 -13.11 -10.45 -14.16
N ARG A 438 -11.79 -10.60 -14.33
CA ARG A 438 -11.19 -11.46 -15.35
C ARG A 438 -11.71 -12.91 -15.32
N ASN A 439 -12.04 -13.44 -14.14
CA ASN A 439 -12.58 -14.81 -14.06
C ASN A 439 -13.98 -14.93 -14.71
N SER A 440 -14.83 -13.90 -14.58
CA SER A 440 -16.14 -13.88 -15.24
C SER A 440 -15.99 -13.88 -16.76
N LEU A 441 -15.02 -13.14 -17.30
CA LEU A 441 -14.70 -13.16 -18.73
C LEU A 441 -14.26 -14.55 -19.21
N ARG A 442 -13.50 -15.30 -18.41
CA ARG A 442 -13.14 -16.68 -18.75
C ARG A 442 -14.36 -17.61 -18.85
N HIS A 443 -15.31 -17.50 -17.92
CA HIS A 443 -16.54 -18.28 -17.97
C HIS A 443 -17.39 -17.94 -19.20
N LEU A 444 -17.51 -16.65 -19.53
CA LEU A 444 -18.22 -16.20 -20.73
C LEU A 444 -17.52 -16.64 -22.02
N LEU A 445 -16.19 -16.60 -22.06
CA LEU A 445 -15.41 -17.08 -23.21
C LEU A 445 -15.56 -18.60 -23.40
N ASP A 446 -15.50 -19.37 -22.32
CA ASP A 446 -15.75 -20.82 -22.39
C ASP A 446 -17.16 -21.11 -22.88
N PHE A 447 -18.16 -20.38 -22.37
CA PHE A 447 -19.54 -20.49 -22.86
C PHE A 447 -19.63 -20.19 -24.35
N CYS A 448 -18.94 -19.17 -24.86
CA CYS A 448 -18.92 -18.82 -26.29
C CYS A 448 -18.16 -19.85 -27.16
N HIS A 449 -17.27 -20.64 -26.57
CA HIS A 449 -16.70 -21.83 -27.19
C HIS A 449 -17.64 -23.05 -27.16
N GLY A 450 -18.82 -22.95 -26.54
CA GLY A 450 -19.71 -24.08 -26.29
C GLY A 450 -19.20 -25.03 -25.19
N ARG A 451 -18.33 -24.53 -24.31
CA ARG A 451 -17.74 -25.28 -23.19
C ARG A 451 -18.28 -24.75 -21.86
N CYS A 452 -18.46 -25.63 -20.90
CA CYS A 452 -18.79 -25.26 -19.53
C CYS A 452 -18.14 -26.28 -18.60
N GLY A 453 -17.06 -25.86 -17.92
CA GLY A 453 -16.37 -26.72 -16.96
C GLY A 453 -17.26 -27.01 -15.75
N GLU A 454 -17.89 -25.98 -15.22
CA GLU A 454 -18.82 -26.04 -14.10
C GLU A 454 -19.93 -25.01 -14.31
N SER A 455 -21.13 -25.31 -13.81
CA SER A 455 -22.22 -24.33 -13.78
C SER A 455 -21.77 -23.09 -13.02
N PHE A 456 -22.08 -21.90 -13.54
CA PHE A 456 -21.66 -20.64 -12.95
C PHE A 456 -22.82 -19.65 -12.89
N ARG A 457 -22.68 -18.71 -11.95
CA ARG A 457 -23.59 -17.58 -11.75
C ARG A 457 -22.80 -16.29 -11.73
N ILE A 458 -23.32 -15.26 -12.40
CA ILE A 458 -22.81 -13.89 -12.33
C ILE A 458 -23.97 -12.94 -12.03
N ASN A 459 -23.74 -11.97 -11.15
CA ASN A 459 -24.71 -10.91 -10.90
C ASN A 459 -24.37 -9.72 -11.80
N LEU A 460 -25.41 -9.04 -12.29
CA LEU A 460 -25.33 -7.97 -13.26
C LEU A 460 -26.02 -6.72 -12.68
N TYR A 461 -25.35 -5.58 -12.75
CA TYR A 461 -25.89 -4.32 -12.25
C TYR A 461 -25.57 -3.19 -13.22
N MET A 462 -26.54 -2.35 -13.53
CA MET A 462 -26.25 -1.09 -14.20
C MET A 462 -25.95 -0.02 -13.17
N VAL A 463 -24.84 0.70 -13.38
CA VAL A 463 -24.53 1.97 -12.73
C VAL A 463 -24.45 3.00 -13.85
N GLN A 464 -25.44 3.89 -13.94
CA GLN A 464 -25.65 4.72 -15.12
C GLN A 464 -25.63 3.88 -16.40
N ASN A 465 -24.69 4.15 -17.31
CA ASN A 465 -24.53 3.42 -18.56
C ASN A 465 -23.53 2.25 -18.48
N THR A 466 -22.88 2.04 -17.33
CA THR A 466 -21.87 0.98 -17.11
C THR A 466 -22.52 -0.30 -16.58
N LEU A 467 -22.25 -1.44 -17.24
CA LEU A 467 -22.58 -2.77 -16.72
C LEU A 467 -21.50 -3.27 -15.76
N VAL A 468 -21.84 -3.49 -14.50
CA VAL A 468 -20.98 -4.13 -13.50
C VAL A 468 -21.31 -5.63 -13.43
N ILE A 469 -20.33 -6.47 -13.73
CA ILE A 469 -20.44 -7.94 -13.69
C ILE A 469 -19.70 -8.47 -12.46
N GLU A 470 -20.48 -8.83 -11.45
CA GLU A 470 -20.00 -9.41 -10.20
C GLU A 470 -19.88 -10.94 -10.31
N ARG A 471 -18.72 -11.46 -9.88
CA ARG A 471 -18.46 -12.90 -9.77
C ARG A 471 -19.23 -13.45 -8.57
N CYS A 472 -20.06 -14.46 -8.76
CA CYS A 472 -20.77 -15.12 -7.66
C CYS A 472 -20.21 -16.52 -7.43
N GLU A 473 -19.57 -16.72 -6.28
CA GLU A 473 -18.99 -18.01 -5.89
C GLU A 473 -19.80 -18.65 -4.76
N LYS A 474 -19.84 -19.99 -4.71
CA LYS A 474 -20.50 -20.73 -3.61
C LYS A 474 -19.92 -20.38 -2.24
N SER A 475 -18.63 -20.06 -2.21
CA SER A 475 -17.93 -19.56 -1.03
C SER A 475 -16.85 -18.56 -1.45
N ALA A 476 -16.67 -17.49 -0.68
CA ALA A 476 -15.60 -16.51 -0.93
C ALA A 476 -14.22 -17.00 -0.46
N ARG A 477 -14.15 -18.14 0.25
CA ARG A 477 -12.92 -18.80 0.72
C ARG A 477 -13.03 -20.32 0.69
N HIS A 478 -11.90 -21.00 0.57
CA HIS A 478 -11.80 -22.45 0.68
C HIS A 478 -10.74 -22.85 1.69
N MET A 479 -10.97 -23.95 2.41
CA MET A 479 -10.01 -24.55 3.33
C MET A 479 -9.33 -25.72 2.66
N ILE A 480 -8.02 -25.66 2.48
CA ILE A 480 -7.22 -26.78 1.98
C ILE A 480 -6.67 -27.54 3.19
N ARG A 481 -7.00 -28.83 3.29
CA ARG A 481 -6.68 -29.67 4.47
C ARG A 481 -5.25 -30.23 4.48
N GLY A 482 -4.36 -29.81 3.57
CA GLY A 482 -2.95 -30.22 3.57
C GLY A 482 -2.74 -31.73 3.41
N SER A 483 -3.55 -32.39 2.57
CA SER A 483 -3.38 -33.81 2.24
C SER A 483 -2.54 -34.03 0.97
N HIS A 484 -2.16 -35.28 0.68
CA HIS A 484 -1.50 -35.68 -0.57
C HIS A 484 -2.26 -35.31 -1.86
N ARG A 485 -3.57 -34.99 -1.76
CA ARG A 485 -4.40 -34.51 -2.88
C ARG A 485 -4.37 -32.99 -3.07
N SER A 486 -3.73 -32.25 -2.17
CA SER A 486 -3.67 -30.79 -2.23
C SER A 486 -2.72 -30.33 -3.36
N GLY A 487 -2.99 -29.15 -3.90
CA GLY A 487 -2.06 -28.48 -4.81
C GLY A 487 -0.78 -28.03 -4.10
N PHE A 488 0.14 -27.45 -4.86
CA PHE A 488 1.36 -26.83 -4.35
C PHE A 488 1.48 -25.36 -4.80
N GLY A 489 0.42 -24.80 -5.40
CA GLY A 489 0.48 -23.53 -6.11
C GLY A 489 0.70 -22.36 -5.17
N HIS A 490 -0.06 -22.28 -4.09
CA HIS A 490 0.01 -21.17 -3.14
C HIS A 490 1.32 -21.16 -2.36
N ASN A 491 1.76 -22.32 -1.89
CA ASN A 491 3.01 -22.43 -1.16
C ASN A 491 4.22 -22.25 -2.09
N PHE A 492 4.12 -22.67 -3.37
CA PHE A 492 5.15 -22.41 -4.36
C PHE A 492 5.29 -20.91 -4.62
N GLU A 493 4.18 -20.21 -4.90
CA GLU A 493 4.15 -18.75 -5.09
C GLU A 493 4.78 -18.01 -3.92
N LYS A 494 4.40 -18.35 -2.69
CA LYS A 494 5.00 -17.76 -1.46
C LYS A 494 6.49 -18.05 -1.32
N ALA A 495 6.95 -19.21 -1.79
CA ALA A 495 8.36 -19.59 -1.67
C ALA A 495 9.25 -18.88 -2.69
N VAL A 496 8.70 -18.51 -3.86
CA VAL A 496 9.44 -17.91 -4.98
C VAL A 496 9.15 -16.42 -5.17
N THR A 497 8.45 -15.81 -4.21
CA THR A 497 8.21 -14.36 -4.16
C THR A 497 8.68 -13.80 -2.84
N VAL A 498 9.02 -12.52 -2.84
CA VAL A 498 9.32 -11.76 -1.62
C VAL A 498 8.35 -10.60 -1.56
N ALA A 499 7.67 -10.47 -0.41
CA ALA A 499 6.83 -9.31 -0.18
C ALA A 499 7.70 -8.04 -0.28
N PRO A 500 7.17 -6.95 -0.86
CA PRO A 500 7.81 -5.65 -0.83
C PRO A 500 8.29 -5.33 0.58
N THR A 501 9.44 -4.66 0.70
CA THR A 501 10.04 -4.33 2.00
C THR A 501 8.94 -3.79 2.93
N GLY A 502 8.86 -4.24 4.19
CA GLY A 502 7.81 -3.91 5.18
C GLY A 502 6.33 -3.86 4.73
N MET A 503 5.97 -4.60 3.68
CA MET A 503 4.60 -4.98 3.33
C MET A 503 4.38 -6.49 3.52
N SER A 504 4.97 -7.06 4.56
CA SER A 504 4.83 -8.48 4.90
C SER A 504 3.40 -8.89 5.25
N ASP A 505 2.48 -7.92 5.40
CA ASP A 505 1.06 -8.08 5.69
C ASP A 505 0.16 -8.06 4.44
N ILE A 506 0.72 -8.05 3.23
CA ILE A 506 -0.04 -8.18 1.98
C ILE A 506 -0.66 -9.58 1.88
N ALA A 507 -1.94 -9.62 1.48
CA ALA A 507 -2.71 -10.83 1.20
C ALA A 507 -2.86 -11.11 -0.30
N GLY A 508 -2.63 -10.14 -1.18
CA GLY A 508 -2.68 -10.27 -2.63
C GLY A 508 -2.75 -8.91 -3.32
N HIS A 509 -2.26 -8.83 -4.56
CA HIS A 509 -2.15 -7.60 -5.34
C HIS A 509 -3.12 -7.63 -6.54
N HIS A 510 -3.83 -6.53 -6.77
CA HIS A 510 -4.82 -6.43 -7.82
C HIS A 510 -4.62 -5.19 -8.67
N ARG A 511 -4.98 -5.30 -9.95
CA ARG A 511 -5.03 -4.17 -10.89
C ARG A 511 -6.37 -4.13 -11.60
N VAL A 512 -6.71 -2.94 -12.07
CA VAL A 512 -7.83 -2.71 -12.98
C VAL A 512 -7.30 -2.02 -14.23
N LEU A 513 -7.38 -2.71 -15.36
CA LEU A 513 -7.01 -2.17 -16.66
C LEU A 513 -8.25 -1.82 -17.45
N ARG A 514 -8.19 -0.70 -18.17
CA ARG A 514 -9.16 -0.31 -19.18
C ARG A 514 -8.60 -0.62 -20.56
N TYR A 515 -9.36 -1.31 -21.39
CA TYR A 515 -9.01 -1.57 -22.79
C TYR A 515 -10.27 -1.87 -23.63
N ASP A 516 -10.13 -1.80 -24.96
CA ASP A 516 -11.17 -2.23 -25.89
C ASP A 516 -11.31 -3.75 -25.92
N LEU A 517 -12.55 -4.23 -25.88
CA LEU A 517 -12.91 -5.64 -26.05
C LEU A 517 -13.99 -5.77 -27.13
N GLY A 518 -13.60 -5.60 -28.40
CA GLY A 518 -14.51 -5.75 -29.53
C GLY A 518 -15.52 -4.61 -29.62
N GLY A 519 -15.04 -3.38 -29.44
CA GLY A 519 -15.86 -2.16 -29.44
C GLY A 519 -16.47 -1.81 -28.08
N LEU A 520 -16.28 -2.64 -27.05
CA LEU A 520 -16.70 -2.36 -25.68
C LEU A 520 -15.53 -1.83 -24.87
N ASN A 521 -15.66 -0.63 -24.29
CA ASN A 521 -14.65 -0.09 -23.39
C ASN A 521 -14.77 -0.75 -22.01
N CYS A 522 -13.85 -1.68 -21.72
CA CYS A 522 -13.95 -2.57 -20.57
C CYS A 522 -12.90 -2.26 -19.51
N ALA A 523 -13.34 -2.08 -18.26
CA ALA A 523 -12.50 -2.09 -17.07
C ALA A 523 -12.45 -3.50 -16.47
N VAL A 524 -11.28 -4.13 -16.50
CA VAL A 524 -11.09 -5.52 -16.09
C VAL A 524 -10.20 -5.61 -14.86
N ARG A 525 -10.77 -6.13 -13.76
CA ARG A 525 -10.06 -6.42 -12.51
C ARG A 525 -9.42 -7.81 -12.54
N PHE A 526 -8.17 -7.91 -12.11
CA PHE A 526 -7.47 -9.18 -11.93
C PHE A 526 -6.38 -9.10 -10.85
N GLU A 527 -5.95 -10.26 -10.36
CA GLU A 527 -4.82 -10.43 -9.46
C GLU A 527 -3.51 -10.54 -10.26
N VAL A 528 -2.43 -9.99 -9.70
CA VAL A 528 -1.05 -10.11 -10.22
C VAL A 528 -0.22 -10.80 -9.15
N ASP A 529 0.37 -11.94 -9.50
CA ASP A 529 1.10 -12.79 -8.55
C ASP A 529 2.47 -12.18 -8.21
N ALA A 530 3.17 -11.63 -9.22
CA ALA A 530 4.47 -11.03 -9.00
C ALA A 530 4.85 -9.94 -10.02
N THR A 531 5.94 -9.22 -9.73
CA THR A 531 6.71 -8.46 -10.72
C THR A 531 7.95 -9.21 -11.17
N TRP A 532 8.20 -9.23 -12.47
CA TRP A 532 9.44 -9.67 -13.09
C TRP A 532 10.35 -8.46 -13.35
N PRO A 533 11.62 -8.46 -12.87
CA PRO A 533 12.53 -7.35 -13.10
C PRO A 533 12.86 -7.23 -14.59
N LEU A 534 12.75 -6.01 -15.14
CA LEU A 534 13.38 -5.71 -16.42
C LEU A 534 14.89 -5.69 -16.18
N ALA A 535 15.66 -6.40 -17.01
CA ALA A 535 17.10 -6.31 -16.95
C ALA A 535 17.49 -4.83 -17.08
N THR A 536 18.08 -4.25 -16.03
CA THR A 536 19.00 -3.14 -16.21
C THR A 536 20.13 -3.65 -17.11
N ASP A 537 20.67 -2.80 -17.97
CA ASP A 537 21.62 -3.11 -19.06
C ASP A 537 23.01 -3.63 -18.57
N GLU A 538 23.05 -4.38 -17.47
CA GLU A 538 24.21 -5.00 -16.85
C GLU A 538 24.04 -6.53 -16.80
N SER A 539 23.88 -7.19 -17.95
CA SER A 539 24.39 -8.56 -18.16
C SER A 539 24.18 -9.04 -19.60
N ARG A 540 24.91 -8.43 -20.54
CA ARG A 540 25.47 -9.17 -21.68
C ARG A 540 26.89 -9.58 -21.31
N HIS A 541 27.04 -10.64 -20.52
CA HIS A 541 28.30 -11.38 -20.52
C HIS A 541 28.01 -12.85 -20.78
N GLN A 542 28.55 -13.27 -21.92
CA GLN A 542 28.65 -14.63 -22.41
C GLN A 542 29.42 -15.51 -21.42
N SER A 543 29.14 -16.80 -21.56
CA SER A 543 29.97 -17.95 -21.17
C SER A 543 31.45 -17.65 -20.94
N ASP A 544 32.00 -18.15 -19.84
CA ASP A 544 33.22 -18.95 -19.92
C ASP A 544 33.39 -19.90 -18.74
N GLU A 545 33.86 -21.10 -19.07
CA GLU A 545 34.31 -22.16 -18.18
C GLU A 545 35.66 -21.79 -17.52
N GLY A 546 35.94 -22.27 -16.31
CA GLY A 546 37.28 -22.15 -15.74
C GLY A 546 37.41 -22.36 -14.23
N THR A 547 37.52 -23.63 -13.85
CA THR A 547 38.17 -24.23 -12.67
C THR A 547 38.94 -23.36 -11.65
N GLY A 548 38.72 -23.63 -10.34
CA GLY A 548 39.66 -23.28 -9.26
C GLY A 548 39.07 -23.48 -7.86
N ALA A 549 39.35 -24.63 -7.21
CA ALA A 549 38.81 -25.03 -5.91
C ALA A 549 39.66 -24.52 -4.72
N ALA A 550 38.98 -24.27 -3.58
CA ALA A 550 39.37 -24.43 -2.16
C ALA A 550 38.78 -23.27 -1.30
N SER A 551 38.18 -23.45 -0.12
CA SER A 551 37.95 -24.61 0.74
C SER A 551 36.71 -24.33 1.60
N ILE A 552 35.79 -25.31 1.64
CA ILE A 552 34.69 -25.43 2.60
C ILE A 552 35.31 -26.03 3.87
N GLY A 553 35.58 -25.21 4.88
CA GLY A 553 36.27 -25.67 6.10
C GLY A 553 35.84 -25.02 7.41
N ASP A 554 35.64 -23.70 7.45
CA ASP A 554 35.66 -22.99 8.75
C ASP A 554 34.37 -22.29 9.21
N LEU A 555 33.22 -22.51 8.56
CA LEU A 555 31.94 -21.92 9.00
C LEU A 555 30.91 -22.92 9.56
N THR A 556 31.21 -24.21 9.56
CA THR A 556 30.26 -25.26 9.99
C THR A 556 30.34 -25.59 11.49
N LYS A 557 31.17 -24.90 12.28
CA LYS A 557 31.34 -25.19 13.73
C LYS A 557 30.72 -24.19 14.70
N SER A 558 29.82 -23.29 14.26
CA SER A 558 29.11 -22.38 15.20
C SER A 558 27.61 -22.16 14.94
N LEU A 559 26.95 -23.06 14.20
CA LEU A 559 25.47 -23.02 14.01
C LEU A 559 24.73 -24.24 14.58
N GLY A 560 25.42 -25.15 15.28
CA GLY A 560 24.80 -26.25 15.99
C GLY A 560 24.35 -25.85 17.39
N GLY A 561 23.17 -25.22 17.53
CA GLY A 561 22.66 -24.93 18.88
C GLY A 561 21.42 -24.04 19.02
N LEU A 562 20.73 -23.64 17.94
CA LEU A 562 19.47 -22.88 18.05
C LEU A 562 18.30 -23.69 17.51
N LYS A 563 17.58 -24.36 18.42
CA LYS A 563 16.21 -24.80 18.14
C LYS A 563 15.31 -23.56 18.15
N VAL A 564 14.88 -23.13 16.97
CA VAL A 564 13.76 -22.19 16.83
C VAL A 564 12.51 -23.05 16.70
N GLU A 565 11.68 -23.08 17.75
CA GLU A 565 10.29 -23.48 17.60
C GLU A 565 9.56 -22.38 16.82
N ASP A 566 8.90 -22.77 15.72
CA ASP A 566 8.04 -21.86 14.97
C ASP A 566 6.96 -21.26 15.88
N PRO A 567 6.83 -19.92 15.96
CA PRO A 567 5.66 -19.33 16.59
C PRO A 567 4.44 -19.69 15.73
N LYS A 568 3.61 -20.61 16.24
CA LYS A 568 2.29 -20.91 15.67
C LYS A 568 1.57 -19.59 15.36
N PRO A 569 1.15 -19.32 14.12
CA PRO A 569 0.44 -18.09 13.79
C PRO A 569 -0.87 -18.05 14.58
N ARG A 570 -0.97 -17.11 15.52
CA ARG A 570 -2.22 -16.76 16.18
C ARG A 570 -3.11 -16.06 15.15
N TYR A 571 -3.84 -16.84 14.35
CA TYR A 571 -4.98 -16.34 13.60
C TYR A 571 -6.04 -15.84 14.59
N ALA A 572 -6.04 -14.53 14.87
CA ALA A 572 -7.15 -13.90 15.56
C ALA A 572 -8.42 -14.19 14.77
N LYS A 573 -9.49 -14.65 15.45
CA LYS A 573 -10.80 -14.86 14.84
C LYS A 573 -11.29 -13.54 14.22
N GLN A 574 -11.06 -13.34 12.92
CA GLN A 574 -11.67 -12.25 12.16
C GLN A 574 -13.18 -12.52 12.10
N LYS A 575 -13.93 -11.91 13.03
CA LYS A 575 -15.36 -11.69 12.86
C LYS A 575 -15.51 -10.62 11.78
N SER A 576 -16.32 -10.88 10.75
CA SER A 576 -16.69 -9.83 9.80
C SER A 576 -17.43 -8.75 10.57
N THR A 577 -16.81 -7.57 10.70
CA THR A 577 -17.52 -6.38 11.13
C THR A 577 -18.48 -6.02 10.01
N LYS A 578 -19.78 -6.19 10.26
CA LYS A 578 -20.82 -5.61 9.42
C LYS A 578 -20.48 -4.11 9.25
N THR A 579 -20.51 -3.61 8.02
CA THR A 579 -20.57 -2.17 7.66
C THR A 579 -19.35 -1.26 7.91
N ALA A 580 -18.11 -1.72 7.71
CA ALA A 580 -16.96 -0.80 7.58
C ALA A 580 -16.59 -0.59 6.10
N SER A 581 -16.50 0.66 5.65
CA SER A 581 -15.95 1.01 4.33
C SER A 581 -14.47 0.60 4.23
N VAL A 582 -13.98 0.44 3.01
CA VAL A 582 -12.57 0.10 2.78
C VAL A 582 -11.67 1.26 3.22
N GLN A 583 -10.73 0.99 4.12
CA GLN A 583 -9.67 1.93 4.46
C GLN A 583 -8.58 1.89 3.38
N VAL A 584 -8.26 3.04 2.82
CA VAL A 584 -7.14 3.18 1.87
C VAL A 584 -5.95 3.78 2.59
N ILE A 585 -4.80 3.14 2.43
CA ILE A 585 -3.52 3.66 2.90
C ILE A 585 -2.64 3.82 1.67
N ALA A 586 -2.39 5.06 1.27
CA ALA A 586 -1.44 5.37 0.22
C ALA A 586 -0.03 5.00 0.67
N ARG A 587 0.56 4.05 -0.04
CA ARG A 587 1.84 3.44 0.27
C ARG A 587 2.27 2.78 -1.03
N GLY A 588 3.30 3.29 -1.71
CA GLY A 588 3.66 2.77 -3.05
C GLY A 588 4.25 3.69 -4.06
N THR A 589 5.12 3.13 -4.89
CA THR A 589 5.32 3.49 -6.27
C THR A 589 4.57 2.49 -7.13
N LEU A 590 4.09 2.99 -8.26
CA LEU A 590 3.38 2.19 -9.23
C LEU A 590 4.41 1.42 -10.07
N THR A 591 4.44 0.09 -9.98
CA THR A 591 5.29 -0.70 -10.88
C THR A 591 4.66 -0.81 -12.27
N PRO A 592 5.44 -0.63 -13.35
CA PRO A 592 4.94 -0.75 -14.73
C PRO A 592 4.19 -2.06 -14.95
N HIS A 593 3.09 -2.02 -15.68
CA HIS A 593 2.34 -3.26 -15.97
C HIS A 593 3.09 -4.21 -16.91
N SER A 594 4.04 -3.68 -17.69
CA SER A 594 4.98 -4.48 -18.48
C SER A 594 5.83 -5.45 -17.65
N GLN A 595 5.88 -5.30 -16.32
CA GLN A 595 6.58 -6.20 -15.41
C GLN A 595 5.67 -7.25 -14.76
N ALA A 596 4.36 -7.24 -15.03
CA ALA A 596 3.44 -8.16 -14.37
C ALA A 596 3.72 -9.62 -14.76
N ALA A 597 3.74 -10.50 -13.76
CA ALA A 597 3.98 -11.92 -13.92
C ALA A 597 2.90 -12.75 -13.22
N GLU A 598 2.56 -13.87 -13.86
CA GLU A 598 1.72 -14.93 -13.30
C GLU A 598 2.59 -16.13 -12.90
N ILE A 599 2.30 -16.76 -11.76
CA ILE A 599 3.04 -17.91 -11.25
C ILE A 599 2.14 -19.15 -11.26
N LYS A 600 2.67 -20.28 -11.77
CA LYS A 600 1.96 -21.55 -11.83
C LYS A 600 2.86 -22.72 -11.40
N SER A 601 2.36 -23.55 -10.49
CA SER A 601 2.90 -24.89 -10.26
C SER A 601 2.37 -25.86 -11.32
N VAL A 602 3.25 -26.63 -11.96
CA VAL A 602 2.94 -27.51 -13.09
C VAL A 602 3.49 -28.91 -12.81
N ARG A 603 2.69 -29.96 -13.06
CA ARG A 603 3.17 -31.35 -13.05
C ARG A 603 3.80 -31.68 -14.42
N PRO A 604 4.65 -32.72 -14.56
CA PRO A 604 5.28 -33.07 -15.84
C PRO A 604 4.28 -33.20 -17.02
N ASN A 605 3.06 -33.66 -16.76
CA ASN A 605 1.95 -33.74 -17.73
C ASN A 605 0.82 -32.73 -17.42
N GLY A 606 1.17 -31.57 -16.89
CA GLY A 606 0.23 -30.54 -16.44
C GLY A 606 -0.53 -29.87 -17.59
N ALA A 607 -1.38 -28.90 -17.23
CA ALA A 607 -2.18 -28.17 -18.21
C ALA A 607 -1.31 -27.55 -19.31
N ALA A 608 -1.68 -27.78 -20.57
CA ALA A 608 -1.03 -27.16 -21.72
C ALA A 608 -1.08 -25.62 -21.62
N LEU A 609 -0.06 -24.95 -22.15
CA LEU A 609 0.05 -23.48 -22.15
C LEU A 609 -1.25 -22.80 -22.62
N GLY A 610 -1.88 -23.31 -23.68
CA GLY A 610 -3.13 -22.79 -24.22
C GLY A 610 -4.32 -22.75 -23.24
N LYS A 611 -4.32 -23.54 -22.16
CA LYS A 611 -5.34 -23.45 -21.08
C LYS A 611 -5.08 -22.28 -20.13
N MET A 612 -3.85 -21.79 -20.05
CA MET A 612 -3.44 -20.66 -19.21
C MET A 612 -3.59 -19.34 -19.97
N LEU A 613 -3.33 -19.32 -21.28
CA LEU A 613 -3.32 -18.10 -22.10
C LEU A 613 -4.56 -17.20 -21.96
N PRO A 614 -5.82 -17.68 -21.91
CA PRO A 614 -6.98 -16.79 -21.74
C PRO A 614 -6.89 -15.96 -20.45
N GLN A 615 -6.33 -16.54 -19.39
CA GLN A 615 -6.16 -15.85 -18.13
C GLN A 615 -5.17 -14.69 -18.23
N LEU A 616 -4.02 -14.92 -18.87
CA LEU A 616 -2.99 -13.91 -19.06
C LEU A 616 -3.43 -12.86 -20.08
N TRP A 617 -4.14 -13.27 -21.13
CA TRP A 617 -4.65 -12.39 -22.18
C TRP A 617 -5.59 -11.31 -21.64
N PHE A 618 -6.57 -11.68 -20.81
CA PHE A 618 -7.47 -10.71 -20.18
C PHE A 618 -6.77 -9.83 -19.12
N GLY A 619 -5.70 -10.33 -18.51
CA GLY A 619 -4.87 -9.56 -17.58
C GLY A 619 -3.85 -8.66 -18.26
N ARG A 620 -3.64 -8.81 -19.58
CA ARG A 620 -2.50 -8.23 -20.32
C ARG A 620 -1.14 -8.57 -19.68
N THR A 621 -1.04 -9.74 -19.03
CA THR A 621 0.11 -10.16 -18.25
C THR A 621 1.21 -10.73 -19.16
N PRO A 622 2.38 -10.07 -19.30
CA PRO A 622 3.40 -10.44 -20.30
C PRO A 622 4.28 -11.63 -19.88
N TYR A 623 4.41 -11.90 -18.58
CA TYR A 623 5.29 -12.95 -18.08
C TYR A 623 4.53 -14.10 -17.42
N LEU A 624 4.96 -15.32 -17.71
CA LEU A 624 4.48 -16.55 -17.07
C LEU A 624 5.66 -17.31 -16.46
N ILE A 625 5.58 -17.59 -15.17
CA ILE A 625 6.57 -18.35 -14.42
C ILE A 625 5.98 -19.71 -14.03
N ARG A 626 6.63 -20.78 -14.49
CA ARG A 626 6.17 -22.17 -14.30
C ARG A 626 7.18 -22.97 -13.50
N GLY A 627 6.78 -23.40 -12.30
CA GLY A 627 7.53 -24.35 -11.50
C GLY A 627 7.08 -25.78 -11.78
N TYR A 628 7.96 -26.62 -12.33
CA TYR A 628 7.69 -28.01 -12.63
C TYR A 628 8.03 -28.89 -11.44
N HIS A 629 7.08 -29.71 -10.98
CA HIS A 629 7.26 -30.52 -9.78
C HIS A 629 6.66 -31.92 -9.87
N VAL A 630 7.26 -32.84 -9.13
CA VAL A 630 6.67 -34.14 -8.78
C VAL A 630 6.44 -34.14 -7.27
N ASP A 631 5.16 -34.21 -6.86
CA ASP A 631 4.76 -34.25 -5.44
C ASP A 631 5.38 -33.14 -4.57
N GLY A 632 5.41 -31.89 -5.06
CA GLY A 632 6.02 -30.76 -4.35
C GLY A 632 7.55 -30.71 -4.38
N ASN A 633 8.22 -31.65 -5.05
CA ASN A 633 9.64 -31.51 -5.38
C ASN A 633 9.78 -30.80 -6.73
N PHE A 634 10.12 -29.51 -6.70
CA PHE A 634 10.29 -28.68 -7.89
C PHE A 634 11.71 -28.86 -8.43
N SER A 635 11.83 -29.30 -9.69
CA SER A 635 13.13 -29.58 -10.33
C SER A 635 13.50 -28.57 -11.41
N GLN A 636 12.52 -27.82 -11.92
CA GLN A 636 12.72 -26.84 -12.98
C GLN A 636 11.79 -25.65 -12.79
N ILE A 637 12.30 -24.44 -13.02
CA ILE A 637 11.49 -23.23 -13.12
C ILE A 637 11.73 -22.63 -14.50
N LYS A 638 10.66 -22.35 -15.24
CA LYS A 638 10.73 -21.68 -16.54
C LYS A 638 10.05 -20.32 -16.44
N VAL A 639 10.73 -19.28 -16.90
CA VAL A 639 10.19 -17.93 -17.03
C VAL A 639 10.10 -17.62 -18.52
N ASP A 640 8.89 -17.32 -18.99
CA ASP A 640 8.65 -17.01 -20.41
C ASP A 640 8.01 -15.62 -20.51
N SER A 641 8.52 -14.77 -21.43
CA SER A 641 7.66 -13.75 -22.05
C SER A 641 6.73 -14.48 -23.01
N ILE A 642 5.43 -14.21 -22.88
CA ILE A 642 4.39 -14.93 -23.62
C ILE A 642 3.69 -14.06 -24.67
N ASP A 643 4.24 -12.91 -25.03
CA ASP A 643 3.60 -11.97 -25.96
C ASP A 643 3.29 -12.62 -27.31
N LYS A 644 4.22 -13.43 -27.83
CA LYS A 644 4.02 -14.19 -29.08
C LYS A 644 2.96 -15.27 -28.92
N ASP A 645 2.94 -15.97 -27.79
CA ASP A 645 1.93 -17.00 -27.49
C ASP A 645 0.53 -16.39 -27.36
N LEU A 646 0.41 -15.21 -26.74
CA LEU A 646 -0.84 -14.47 -26.60
C LEU A 646 -1.38 -14.05 -27.97
N ARG A 647 -0.54 -13.45 -28.83
CA ARG A 647 -0.96 -13.08 -30.20
C ARG A 647 -1.35 -14.31 -31.01
N GLY A 648 -0.53 -15.36 -30.97
CA GLY A 648 -0.82 -16.61 -31.68
C GLY A 648 -2.03 -17.36 -31.14
N TRP A 649 -2.44 -17.13 -29.89
CA TRP A 649 -3.69 -17.64 -29.34
C TRP A 649 -4.88 -16.78 -29.77
N GLU A 650 -4.75 -15.46 -29.68
CA GLU A 650 -5.77 -14.50 -30.08
C GLU A 650 -6.20 -14.68 -31.54
N THR A 651 -5.26 -14.83 -32.47
CA THR A 651 -5.52 -14.88 -33.92
C THR A 651 -6.07 -16.22 -34.42
N ARG A 652 -6.13 -17.26 -33.59
CA ARG A 652 -6.76 -18.53 -33.97
C ARG A 652 -8.24 -18.29 -34.23
N GLU A 653 -8.73 -18.78 -35.36
CA GLU A 653 -10.11 -18.59 -35.81
C GLU A 653 -11.15 -18.96 -34.74
N SER A 654 -10.96 -20.08 -34.04
CA SER A 654 -11.86 -20.52 -32.98
C SER A 654 -11.89 -19.56 -31.78
N ASN A 655 -10.72 -19.04 -31.38
CA ASN A 655 -10.62 -18.09 -30.27
C ASN A 655 -11.15 -16.71 -30.68
N GLN A 656 -10.83 -16.22 -31.89
CA GLN A 656 -11.40 -14.97 -32.37
C GLN A 656 -12.91 -15.02 -32.48
N THR A 657 -13.45 -16.12 -33.02
CA THR A 657 -14.90 -16.31 -33.10
C THR A 657 -15.53 -16.26 -31.73
N ALA A 658 -14.94 -16.92 -30.73
CA ALA A 658 -15.45 -16.91 -29.36
C ALA A 658 -15.28 -15.55 -28.66
N LEU A 659 -14.19 -14.83 -28.89
CA LEU A 659 -13.97 -13.47 -28.37
C LEU A 659 -15.00 -12.50 -28.94
N ARG A 660 -15.25 -12.53 -30.25
CA ARG A 660 -16.26 -11.70 -30.93
C ARG A 660 -17.68 -12.04 -30.47
N LYS A 661 -17.99 -13.32 -30.30
CA LYS A 661 -19.26 -13.77 -29.68
C LYS A 661 -19.39 -13.27 -28.24
N MET A 662 -18.30 -13.32 -27.47
CA MET A 662 -18.30 -12.85 -26.09
C MET A 662 -18.55 -11.35 -25.98
N ALA A 663 -17.95 -10.53 -26.86
CA ALA A 663 -18.24 -9.10 -26.94
C ALA A 663 -19.72 -8.85 -27.23
N ALA A 664 -20.29 -9.54 -28.23
CA ALA A 664 -21.71 -9.48 -28.55
C ALA A 664 -22.59 -9.88 -27.35
N LEU A 665 -22.25 -10.98 -26.67
CA LEU A 665 -22.96 -11.47 -25.50
C LEU A 665 -22.94 -10.45 -24.36
N ILE A 666 -21.80 -9.82 -24.07
CA ILE A 666 -21.70 -8.81 -23.02
C ILE A 666 -22.59 -7.60 -23.34
N GLY A 667 -22.63 -7.16 -24.60
CA GLY A 667 -23.57 -6.14 -25.07
C GLY A 667 -25.03 -6.54 -24.86
N GLN A 668 -25.40 -7.76 -25.25
CA GLN A 668 -26.76 -8.29 -25.06
C GLN A 668 -27.14 -8.42 -23.56
N LEU A 669 -26.20 -8.80 -22.69
CA LEU A 669 -26.40 -8.83 -21.24
C LEU A 669 -26.62 -7.41 -20.69
N ARG A 670 -25.86 -6.43 -21.16
CA ARG A 670 -26.03 -5.01 -20.79
C ARG A 670 -27.41 -4.51 -21.19
N ASP A 671 -27.84 -4.76 -22.42
CA ASP A 671 -29.15 -4.31 -22.92
C ASP A 671 -30.30 -4.97 -22.16
N ALA A 672 -30.21 -6.28 -21.90
CA ALA A 672 -31.23 -7.00 -21.13
C ALA A 672 -31.39 -6.43 -19.71
N VAL A 673 -30.29 -6.10 -19.03
CA VAL A 673 -30.33 -5.55 -17.68
C VAL A 673 -30.71 -4.07 -17.68
N LYS A 674 -30.25 -3.29 -18.68
CA LYS A 674 -30.65 -1.90 -18.88
C LYS A 674 -32.14 -1.77 -19.17
N GLY A 675 -32.75 -2.72 -19.87
CA GLY A 675 -34.20 -2.78 -20.10
C GLY A 675 -35.02 -3.22 -18.88
N SER A 676 -34.39 -3.80 -17.86
CA SER A 676 -35.10 -4.24 -16.65
C SER A 676 -35.54 -3.07 -15.75
N GLU A 677 -36.61 -3.27 -14.97
CA GLU A 677 -37.12 -2.30 -14.01
C GLU A 677 -36.09 -1.98 -12.90
N THR A 678 -35.47 -3.02 -12.34
CA THR A 678 -34.54 -2.89 -11.20
C THR A 678 -33.12 -2.52 -11.62
N LYS A 679 -32.86 -2.42 -12.94
CA LYS A 679 -31.53 -2.21 -13.52
C LYS A 679 -30.49 -3.21 -13.01
N SER A 680 -30.94 -4.41 -12.63
CA SER A 680 -30.11 -5.47 -12.08
C SER A 680 -30.67 -6.85 -12.42
N GLY A 681 -29.77 -7.82 -12.57
CA GLY A 681 -30.12 -9.17 -12.99
C GLY A 681 -29.11 -10.22 -12.53
N VAL A 682 -29.45 -11.48 -12.78
CA VAL A 682 -28.61 -12.65 -12.49
C VAL A 682 -28.55 -13.48 -13.75
N ALA A 683 -27.34 -13.79 -14.22
CA ALA A 683 -27.13 -14.73 -15.30
C ALA A 683 -26.60 -16.06 -14.76
N VAL A 684 -27.25 -17.15 -15.16
CA VAL A 684 -26.94 -18.52 -14.72
C VAL A 684 -26.69 -19.38 -15.93
N CYS A 685 -25.54 -20.05 -15.93
CA CYS A 685 -25.19 -21.07 -16.91
C CYS A 685 -25.16 -22.43 -16.21
N MET A 686 -26.02 -23.34 -16.65
CA MET A 686 -26.03 -24.71 -16.19
C MET A 686 -25.19 -25.56 -17.13
N ARG A 687 -24.46 -26.55 -16.61
CA ARG A 687 -23.66 -27.51 -17.42
C ARG A 687 -24.51 -28.48 -18.26
N ASP A 688 -25.80 -28.19 -18.45
CA ASP A 688 -26.72 -29.02 -19.22
C ASP A 688 -26.50 -28.83 -20.74
N ARG A 689 -26.97 -29.80 -21.54
CA ARG A 689 -26.97 -29.69 -23.00
C ARG A 689 -28.40 -29.56 -23.53
N PRO A 690 -28.69 -28.61 -24.43
CA PRO A 690 -27.77 -27.61 -24.99
C PRO A 690 -27.31 -26.58 -23.93
N LEU A 691 -26.07 -26.11 -24.06
CA LEU A 691 -25.48 -25.17 -23.11
C LEU A 691 -26.20 -23.83 -23.21
N THR A 692 -26.87 -23.43 -22.13
CA THR A 692 -27.69 -22.22 -22.07
C THR A 692 -27.27 -21.29 -20.95
N LEU A 693 -27.24 -19.99 -21.24
CA LEU A 693 -27.09 -18.91 -20.28
C LEU A 693 -28.43 -18.20 -20.17
N LYS A 694 -29.08 -18.27 -19.00
CA LYS A 694 -30.37 -17.62 -18.76
C LYS A 694 -30.16 -16.40 -17.86
N VAL A 695 -30.85 -15.31 -18.19
CA VAL A 695 -30.79 -14.04 -17.43
C VAL A 695 -32.14 -13.80 -16.78
N PHE A 696 -32.13 -13.44 -15.50
CA PHE A 696 -33.33 -13.13 -14.72
C PHE A 696 -33.20 -11.73 -14.13
N ALA A 697 -34.29 -10.96 -14.12
CA ALA A 697 -34.35 -9.70 -13.40
C ALA A 697 -34.33 -9.97 -11.89
N THR A 698 -33.69 -9.10 -11.11
CA THR A 698 -33.84 -9.13 -9.66
C THR A 698 -35.24 -8.65 -9.24
N ALA A 699 -35.71 -9.10 -8.08
CA ALA A 699 -36.97 -8.66 -7.48
C ALA A 699 -36.84 -7.28 -6.81
N GLN A 700 -35.64 -6.90 -6.40
CA GLN A 700 -35.33 -5.64 -5.74
C GLN A 700 -34.10 -5.00 -6.37
N SER A 701 -34.09 -3.66 -6.44
CA SER A 701 -32.90 -2.93 -6.86
C SER A 701 -31.80 -3.07 -5.80
N LYS A 702 -30.61 -3.46 -6.25
CA LYS A 702 -29.39 -3.50 -5.43
C LYS A 702 -28.30 -2.79 -6.20
N THR A 703 -27.57 -1.90 -5.52
CA THR A 703 -26.42 -1.21 -6.13
C THR A 703 -25.12 -1.96 -5.81
N PRO A 704 -24.20 -2.11 -6.79
CA PRO A 704 -22.92 -2.76 -6.56
C PRO A 704 -21.95 -1.88 -5.75
N LEU A 705 -22.29 -0.59 -5.58
CA LEU A 705 -21.46 0.44 -4.95
C LEU A 705 -22.27 1.32 -4.00
N PRO A 706 -21.63 1.95 -3.00
CA PRO A 706 -22.20 3.05 -2.23
C PRO A 706 -22.53 4.25 -3.12
N ARG A 707 -23.62 4.96 -2.80
CA ARG A 707 -24.09 6.14 -3.55
C ARG A 707 -23.04 7.24 -3.69
N ALA A 708 -22.27 7.52 -2.64
CA ALA A 708 -21.22 8.54 -2.66
C ALA A 708 -20.14 8.26 -3.71
N LEU A 709 -19.77 6.98 -3.92
CA LEU A 709 -18.81 6.62 -4.97
C LEU A 709 -19.43 6.73 -6.37
N ILE A 710 -20.71 6.43 -6.52
CA ILE A 710 -21.41 6.64 -7.79
C ILE A 710 -21.40 8.13 -8.15
N GLU A 711 -21.75 9.01 -7.20
CA GLU A 711 -21.76 10.47 -7.41
C GLU A 711 -20.36 11.07 -7.62
N GLN A 712 -19.31 10.43 -7.07
CA GLN A 712 -17.93 10.86 -7.27
C GLN A 712 -17.43 10.54 -8.69
N PHE A 713 -17.72 9.33 -9.19
CA PHE A 713 -17.09 8.79 -10.40
C PHE A 713 -17.94 8.85 -11.65
N TRP A 714 -19.26 9.00 -11.52
CA TRP A 714 -20.16 9.23 -12.64
C TRP A 714 -20.75 10.62 -12.56
N GLU A 715 -20.84 11.28 -13.70
CA GLU A 715 -21.57 12.54 -13.82
C GLU A 715 -23.07 12.31 -13.62
N LYS A 716 -23.77 13.33 -13.11
CA LYS A 716 -25.22 13.27 -13.05
C LYS A 716 -25.76 13.29 -14.49
N PRO A 717 -26.63 12.35 -14.87
CA PRO A 717 -27.21 12.31 -16.21
C PRO A 717 -28.06 13.53 -16.52
#